data_AF-A0A553QKE7-F1
#
_entry.id   AF-A0A553QKE7-F1
#
_cell.length_a   1.000
_cell.length_b   1.000
_cell.length_c   1.000
_cell.angle_alpha   90.00
_cell.angle_beta   90.00
_cell.angle_gamma   90.00
#
_symmetry.space_group_name_H-M   'P 1'
#
loop_
_entity.id
_entity.type
_entity.pdbx_description
1 polymer ?
#
loop_
_entity_poly.entity_id
_entity_poly.type
_entity_poly.pdbx_seq_one_letter_code
_entity_poly.pdbx_strand_id
1 'polypeptide(L)'
;MLSATQQREPCDLQLMVKAGRAEVFQVSRGISGKQRCLRRAIGKQRCLRRAIGFSGKQRCLRRAIGFSGEQRRLSGSSSRGATEENRQEDLALRCLISAGFILASVSFNSVASVVRRTPTLGLLFRTLKLSSRILSQGSRGYRIPPVSSMMPQIKAQDMGSAFIQTQQLNAAMADTFLEHMCLLDIDSEPTIARNTGIICTIGPASRSVDMLKEMIKSGMNIARMNFSHGSHEYHGETIRNVREACASFEPGSIQYRPVGIALDTKGPEIRTGLIKGSGTAEVELKKGNMIKVTLDDSFMENCDENTLWLDYKNITRVVEVGSKVYIDDGLISLQVVEIGSNYLQCEIENGGTLGSKKGVNLPGAAVDLPAVSEKDIKDLQFGVEMGVDMIFASFIRKAADVHAVRNVLGEKGKNIKIISKLENHEGVRRFDEIMEASDGIMVARGDLGIEIPTEKVFLAQKMMIGRCNKAGKPIICATQMLESMIKKPRPTRAEGSDVANAVLDGADCIMLSGETAKGDYPLEAVRTQHMIAREAEAAMFHRQVFEDLRRCLPPSTDPAEAIAIGAVEASFKILASAFIVLTGSGRMERRFLSVRIAREAEAATFHRQLFEGLRRSSILTRDPSDAVAVGAVESSFKCCASGIIVLTKSGRSAHLISRYRPRAPILALTRNEQTARQAHLYRGIFPIFYNKASNDIWAEDVDLRVNFAMDVGKARGFFKAGDVVIVLTGWRPGSGYTNTMRVVPVP
;
A
#
# COMPACT_ATOMS: atom_id res chain seq x y z
N MET A 1 -19.14 -48.86 44.41
CA MET A 1 -19.16 -50.23 44.99
C MET A 1 -18.36 -51.14 44.07
N LEU A 2 -17.75 -52.21 44.61
CA LEU A 2 -17.27 -53.47 43.99
C LEU A 2 -17.01 -53.56 42.45
N SER A 3 -15.98 -54.22 41.92
CA SER A 3 -14.71 -54.85 42.40
C SER A 3 -13.95 -55.37 41.13
N ALA A 4 -12.74 -55.96 41.10
CA ALA A 4 -11.67 -56.23 42.07
C ALA A 4 -10.31 -56.44 41.33
N THR A 5 -9.16 -56.12 41.97
CA THR A 5 -7.81 -56.75 41.78
C THR A 5 -7.09 -56.62 40.40
N GLN A 6 -5.75 -56.70 40.28
CA GLN A 6 -4.71 -57.20 41.21
C GLN A 6 -3.32 -56.52 40.99
N GLN A 7 -2.60 -56.20 42.09
CA GLN A 7 -1.12 -56.25 42.33
C GLN A 7 -0.13 -55.95 41.16
N ARG A 8 0.87 -55.04 41.27
CA ARG A 8 2.00 -55.04 42.24
C ARG A 8 2.89 -53.78 42.13
N GLU A 9 3.50 -53.41 43.25
CA GLU A 9 4.70 -52.54 43.43
C GLU A 9 6.01 -53.40 43.32
N PRO A 10 7.28 -52.87 43.37
CA PRO A 10 7.74 -51.78 44.26
C PRO A 10 8.88 -50.82 43.82
N CYS A 11 9.05 -49.77 44.64
CA CYS A 11 10.29 -49.13 45.15
C CYS A 11 11.46 -48.65 44.23
N ASP A 12 11.72 -47.35 44.36
CA ASP A 12 12.98 -46.72 44.82
C ASP A 12 14.35 -47.02 44.18
N LEU A 13 15.04 -45.92 43.82
CA LEU A 13 16.20 -45.51 44.62
C LEU A 13 16.37 -43.98 44.65
N GLN A 14 16.56 -43.40 45.84
CA GLN A 14 17.02 -42.03 46.05
C GLN A 14 18.56 -41.96 46.17
N LEU A 15 19.08 -40.75 46.45
CA LEU A 15 20.45 -40.38 46.89
C LEU A 15 21.46 -40.03 45.78
N MET A 16 22.42 -39.11 45.95
CA MET A 16 22.46 -37.83 46.70
C MET A 16 23.82 -37.11 46.45
N VAL A 17 23.84 -35.77 46.51
CA VAL A 17 24.92 -34.93 47.11
C VAL A 17 26.31 -34.78 46.43
N LYS A 18 26.82 -33.53 46.52
CA LYS A 18 28.18 -32.98 46.20
C LYS A 18 28.57 -32.99 44.70
N ALA A 19 28.92 -31.88 44.04
CA ALA A 19 29.65 -30.63 44.38
C ALA A 19 31.17 -30.75 44.42
N GLY A 20 31.84 -30.05 43.49
CA GLY A 20 33.29 -29.89 43.38
C GLY A 20 33.62 -28.73 42.44
N ARG A 21 34.75 -28.04 42.66
CA ARG A 21 35.25 -26.92 41.85
C ARG A 21 36.57 -27.30 41.18
N ALA A 22 36.90 -26.58 40.10
CA ALA A 22 38.24 -26.49 39.49
C ALA A 22 38.76 -27.79 38.84
N GLU A 23 39.81 -27.81 38.00
CA GLU A 23 40.64 -26.69 37.51
C GLU A 23 41.14 -26.93 36.07
N VAL A 24 41.93 -25.98 35.56
CA VAL A 24 42.66 -26.00 34.27
C VAL A 24 43.60 -27.20 34.16
N PHE A 25 43.72 -27.81 32.97
CA PHE A 25 45.03 -28.32 32.51
C PHE A 25 45.22 -28.26 30.98
N GLN A 26 46.48 -28.07 30.56
CA GLN A 26 46.95 -27.96 29.17
C GLN A 26 48.01 -29.08 28.93
N VAL A 27 49.08 -28.82 28.14
CA VAL A 27 50.39 -29.52 28.16
C VAL A 27 50.59 -30.79 27.28
N SER A 28 50.70 -30.53 25.97
CA SER A 28 51.92 -30.76 25.13
C SER A 28 52.61 -32.12 24.90
N ARG A 29 53.12 -32.26 23.65
CA ARG A 29 54.50 -32.63 23.22
C ARG A 29 54.83 -31.73 21.99
N GLY A 30 56.04 -31.48 21.45
CA GLY A 30 57.47 -31.84 21.66
C GLY A 30 58.23 -31.54 20.34
N ILE A 31 59.55 -31.36 20.16
CA ILE A 31 60.78 -31.28 21.01
C ILE A 31 61.90 -30.59 20.16
N SER A 32 62.87 -29.89 20.77
CA SER A 32 64.14 -29.34 20.16
C SER A 32 64.04 -28.20 19.12
N GLY A 33 65.09 -27.41 18.81
CA GLY A 33 66.39 -27.21 19.48
C GLY A 33 67.47 -26.38 18.71
N LYS A 34 67.96 -25.27 19.31
CA LYS A 34 69.26 -24.55 19.14
C LYS A 34 69.63 -23.77 17.83
N GLN A 35 70.04 -22.49 18.09
CA GLN A 35 71.21 -21.72 17.56
C GLN A 35 71.18 -20.77 16.31
N ARG A 36 71.22 -19.46 16.64
CA ARG A 36 72.17 -18.38 16.23
C ARG A 36 72.06 -17.59 14.89
N CYS A 37 72.01 -16.25 15.08
CA CYS A 37 72.54 -15.14 14.24
C CYS A 37 71.76 -14.76 12.95
N LEU A 38 71.76 -13.50 12.44
CA LEU A 38 72.67 -12.35 12.67
C LEU A 38 72.04 -10.94 12.40
N ARG A 39 72.08 -10.00 13.39
CA ARG A 39 72.00 -8.48 13.26
C ARG A 39 70.71 -7.87 12.63
N ARG A 40 70.28 -6.60 12.83
CA ARG A 40 70.63 -5.41 13.67
C ARG A 40 69.32 -4.56 13.86
N ALA A 41 68.99 -4.02 15.05
CA ALA A 41 69.08 -2.57 15.45
C ALA A 41 68.45 -1.55 14.46
N ILE A 42 67.61 -0.54 14.78
CA ILE A 42 67.10 0.19 16.00
C ILE A 42 65.77 0.93 15.58
N GLY A 43 64.83 1.49 16.37
CA GLY A 43 64.73 1.91 17.79
C GLY A 43 63.32 2.42 18.22
N LYS A 44 63.18 3.69 18.67
CA LYS A 44 61.93 4.38 19.14
C LYS A 44 61.91 5.87 18.72
N GLN A 45 60.75 6.49 18.44
CA GLN A 45 60.20 7.69 19.16
C GLN A 45 58.97 8.37 18.48
N ARG A 46 58.39 9.39 19.15
CA ARG A 46 57.24 10.23 18.75
C ARG A 46 57.67 11.55 18.06
N CYS A 47 56.78 12.10 17.24
CA CYS A 47 56.52 13.53 16.96
C CYS A 47 57.67 14.56 16.86
N LEU A 48 57.82 15.20 15.68
CA LEU A 48 57.74 16.68 15.56
C LEU A 48 57.40 17.16 14.12
N ARG A 49 57.44 18.48 13.88
CA ARG A 49 56.95 19.20 12.68
C ARG A 49 58.09 19.92 11.92
N ARG A 50 57.80 20.29 10.65
CA ARG A 50 58.42 21.38 9.83
C ARG A 50 59.88 21.16 9.34
N ALA A 51 60.38 21.86 8.30
CA ALA A 51 59.74 22.44 7.09
C ALA A 51 60.82 23.04 6.14
N ILE A 52 60.56 23.03 4.83
CA ILE A 52 61.12 23.93 3.80
C ILE A 52 59.98 24.17 2.77
N GLY A 53 59.74 25.36 2.19
CA GLY A 53 60.32 26.69 2.42
C GLY A 53 60.18 27.59 1.16
N PHE A 54 59.97 28.90 1.36
CA PHE A 54 59.77 29.96 0.31
C PHE A 54 58.47 29.87 -0.53
N SER A 55 57.85 30.96 -1.04
CA SER A 55 57.75 32.41 -0.69
C SER A 55 56.74 33.09 -1.66
N GLY A 56 56.10 34.24 -1.43
CA GLY A 56 56.05 35.19 -0.29
C GLY A 56 55.55 36.59 -0.73
N LYS A 57 55.14 37.46 0.22
CA LYS A 57 54.57 38.84 0.06
C LYS A 57 53.11 38.88 -0.46
N GLN A 58 52.12 39.55 0.15
CA GLN A 58 51.93 40.90 0.73
C GLN A 58 51.41 41.98 -0.26
N ARG A 59 50.15 42.40 -0.14
CA ARG A 59 49.75 43.72 0.44
C ARG A 59 48.22 43.91 0.48
N CYS A 60 47.79 44.89 1.28
CA CYS A 60 46.38 45.29 1.42
C CYS A 60 46.02 46.43 0.45
N LEU A 61 44.72 46.64 0.23
CA LEU A 61 44.19 47.99 0.03
C LEU A 61 42.85 48.18 0.77
N ARG A 62 42.63 49.36 1.35
CA ARG A 62 41.35 49.83 1.91
C ARG A 62 40.79 50.91 0.96
N ARG A 63 39.45 50.96 0.83
CA ARG A 63 38.54 52.10 0.52
C ARG A 63 37.37 51.61 -0.33
N ALA A 64 36.14 52.11 -0.19
CA ALA A 64 35.57 53.01 0.83
C ALA A 64 34.03 52.87 0.90
N ILE A 65 33.45 53.42 1.98
CA ILE A 65 32.19 54.18 2.09
C ILE A 65 31.15 54.00 0.94
N GLY A 66 29.87 53.71 1.18
CA GLY A 66 29.11 53.58 2.45
C GLY A 66 27.75 54.30 2.39
N PHE A 67 26.89 54.10 3.40
CA PHE A 67 25.52 54.69 3.57
C PHE A 67 24.49 54.26 2.50
N SER A 68 23.17 54.20 2.77
CA SER A 68 22.37 54.07 4.01
C SER A 68 21.00 53.46 3.62
N GLY A 69 20.11 52.98 4.49
CA GLY A 69 19.39 53.73 5.53
C GLY A 69 18.45 54.78 4.90
N GLU A 70 17.15 54.84 5.23
CA GLU A 70 16.46 54.15 6.33
C GLU A 70 14.92 54.02 6.18
N GLN A 71 14.31 53.45 7.22
CA GLN A 71 12.88 53.20 7.48
C GLN A 71 11.88 54.30 7.05
N ARG A 72 10.61 53.89 6.85
CA ARG A 72 9.50 54.34 7.74
C ARG A 72 8.26 53.46 7.68
N ARG A 73 7.57 53.38 8.83
CA ARG A 73 6.17 52.94 8.97
C ARG A 73 5.23 54.13 8.70
N LEU A 74 3.96 53.82 8.38
CA LEU A 74 2.68 54.53 8.59
C LEU A 74 1.68 53.80 7.66
N SER A 75 0.41 53.43 7.91
CA SER A 75 -0.55 53.41 9.02
C SER A 75 -1.92 53.78 8.41
N GLY A 76 -2.92 52.89 8.48
CA GLY A 76 -4.28 53.13 7.93
C GLY A 76 -4.39 53.04 6.40
N SER A 77 -5.58 53.01 5.80
CA SER A 77 -6.93 52.69 6.32
C SER A 77 -7.97 52.73 5.18
N SER A 78 -8.98 51.85 5.20
CA SER A 78 -10.19 51.88 4.32
C SER A 78 -9.95 51.66 2.81
N SER A 79 -10.94 51.42 1.92
CA SER A 79 -12.21 50.65 2.00
C SER A 79 -12.88 50.56 0.61
N ARG A 80 -13.63 49.47 0.32
CA ARG A 80 -14.52 49.28 -0.87
C ARG A 80 -13.77 49.33 -2.23
N GLY A 81 -14.31 48.93 -3.39
CA GLY A 81 -15.50 48.17 -3.81
C GLY A 81 -15.19 47.56 -5.21
N ALA A 82 -15.72 46.39 -5.60
CA ALA A 82 -17.02 46.16 -6.24
C ALA A 82 -17.13 46.66 -7.72
N THR A 83 -17.86 45.90 -8.55
CA THR A 83 -18.11 46.04 -10.03
C THR A 83 -16.92 45.76 -10.97
N GLU A 84 -16.95 45.06 -12.13
CA GLU A 84 -17.95 44.31 -12.97
C GLU A 84 -18.04 44.83 -14.43
N GLU A 85 -18.60 44.01 -15.34
CA GLU A 85 -18.94 44.25 -16.78
C GLU A 85 -17.88 44.15 -17.91
N ASN A 86 -17.88 42.98 -18.57
CA ASN A 86 -18.26 42.74 -19.99
C ASN A 86 -17.93 43.75 -21.12
N ARG A 87 -17.13 43.28 -22.11
CA ARG A 87 -17.36 43.25 -23.60
C ARG A 87 -16.02 43.21 -24.37
N GLN A 88 -15.88 42.90 -25.68
CA GLN A 88 -16.53 42.02 -26.67
C GLN A 88 -16.05 42.50 -28.07
N GLU A 89 -15.46 41.63 -28.91
CA GLU A 89 -15.15 41.82 -30.37
C GLU A 89 -14.17 42.97 -30.77
N ASP A 90 -13.54 43.03 -31.96
CA ASP A 90 -12.90 42.00 -32.83
C ASP A 90 -11.93 42.65 -33.89
N LEU A 91 -11.06 41.83 -34.52
CA LEU A 91 -10.44 41.92 -35.87
C LEU A 91 -9.54 43.11 -36.38
N ALA A 92 -8.22 42.84 -36.49
CA ALA A 92 -7.26 43.12 -37.62
C ALA A 92 -6.93 44.59 -38.09
N LEU A 93 -5.88 44.95 -38.88
CA LEU A 93 -5.04 44.25 -39.90
C LEU A 93 -3.76 45.07 -40.36
N ARG A 94 -2.69 44.40 -40.88
CA ARG A 94 -1.58 44.84 -41.82
C ARG A 94 -0.24 45.51 -41.36
N CYS A 95 0.89 44.84 -41.64
CA CYS A 95 2.01 45.16 -42.59
C CYS A 95 3.14 44.09 -42.46
N LEU A 96 3.65 43.34 -43.47
CA LEU A 96 4.49 43.67 -44.67
C LEU A 96 5.93 44.10 -44.28
N ILE A 97 7.07 43.70 -44.91
CA ILE A 97 7.47 42.92 -46.13
C ILE A 97 9.00 42.58 -46.01
N SER A 98 9.76 41.74 -46.77
CA SER A 98 9.64 40.40 -47.42
C SER A 98 11.02 39.96 -48.06
N ALA A 99 11.11 38.74 -48.63
CA ALA A 99 12.18 38.14 -49.50
C ALA A 99 13.47 37.52 -48.87
N GLY A 100 14.15 36.50 -49.45
CA GLY A 100 13.73 35.51 -50.48
C GLY A 100 14.66 35.30 -51.71
N PHE A 101 15.26 34.10 -51.87
CA PHE A 101 16.10 33.63 -53.02
C PHE A 101 16.18 32.07 -53.01
N ILE A 102 16.72 31.31 -54.00
CA ILE A 102 16.35 31.10 -55.43
C ILE A 102 17.06 29.83 -56.00
N LEU A 103 16.77 29.41 -57.27
CA LEU A 103 17.22 28.19 -58.02
C LEU A 103 16.43 26.87 -57.73
N ALA A 104 15.91 26.05 -58.65
CA ALA A 104 16.23 25.61 -60.05
C ALA A 104 17.19 24.40 -60.13
N SER A 105 17.03 23.35 -60.98
CA SER A 105 16.08 23.11 -62.11
C SER A 105 16.04 21.63 -62.63
N VAL A 106 14.86 21.20 -63.13
CA VAL A 106 14.57 20.29 -64.30
C VAL A 106 15.16 18.86 -64.42
N SER A 107 14.26 17.85 -64.54
CA SER A 107 14.29 16.75 -65.56
C SER A 107 12.94 15.99 -65.59
N PHE A 108 12.71 15.09 -66.58
CA PHE A 108 11.36 14.70 -67.08
C PHE A 108 11.13 13.17 -67.31
N ASN A 109 9.90 12.80 -67.70
CA ASN A 109 9.37 11.47 -68.16
C ASN A 109 9.00 10.44 -67.05
N SER A 110 7.90 9.65 -67.12
CA SER A 110 6.89 9.40 -68.19
C SER A 110 5.47 9.04 -67.69
N VAL A 111 4.43 9.55 -68.39
CA VAL A 111 3.23 8.88 -69.00
C VAL A 111 2.53 7.67 -68.29
N ALA A 112 1.19 7.45 -68.24
CA ALA A 112 -0.06 8.27 -68.33
C ALA A 112 -1.34 7.37 -68.15
N SER A 113 -2.56 7.98 -68.13
CA SER A 113 -3.92 7.37 -68.33
C SER A 113 -4.53 6.55 -67.15
N VAL A 114 -5.85 6.36 -66.90
CA VAL A 114 -7.21 6.72 -67.45
C VAL A 114 -8.12 6.96 -66.20
N VAL A 115 -8.87 8.05 -65.91
CA VAL A 115 -9.98 8.82 -66.55
C VAL A 115 -11.42 8.24 -66.36
N ARG A 116 -12.33 9.08 -65.78
CA ARG A 116 -13.82 8.94 -65.62
C ARG A 116 -14.33 7.96 -64.52
N ARG A 117 -15.53 8.12 -63.91
CA ARG A 117 -16.75 8.91 -64.27
C ARG A 117 -17.62 9.26 -63.02
N THR A 118 -18.41 10.34 -63.09
CA THR A 118 -19.56 10.68 -62.18
C THR A 118 -20.86 10.91 -63.01
N PRO A 119 -22.06 10.76 -62.40
CA PRO A 119 -23.03 11.88 -62.22
C PRO A 119 -23.85 11.77 -60.89
N THR A 120 -24.10 12.78 -60.04
CA THR A 120 -24.92 14.04 -60.11
C THR A 120 -26.46 13.89 -60.28
N LEU A 121 -27.27 14.29 -59.28
CA LEU A 121 -28.34 15.34 -59.38
C LEU A 121 -29.15 15.59 -58.08
N GLY A 122 -29.58 16.85 -57.84
CA GLY A 122 -30.80 17.27 -57.08
C GLY A 122 -30.83 17.13 -55.54
N LEU A 123 -31.60 17.91 -54.77
CA LEU A 123 -32.38 19.13 -55.03
C LEU A 123 -32.58 19.93 -53.70
N LEU A 124 -32.92 21.23 -53.76
CA LEU A 124 -33.13 22.11 -52.60
C LEU A 124 -34.61 22.53 -52.40
N PHE A 125 -34.90 23.21 -51.27
CA PHE A 125 -36.10 24.02 -50.95
C PHE A 125 -37.49 23.36 -50.80
N ARG A 126 -38.05 23.36 -49.57
CA ARG A 126 -39.08 24.34 -49.12
C ARG A 126 -39.57 24.13 -47.67
N THR A 127 -40.00 25.22 -47.03
CA THR A 127 -40.72 25.29 -45.75
C THR A 127 -42.08 25.99 -45.91
N LEU A 128 -42.86 26.07 -44.80
CA LEU A 128 -44.14 26.78 -44.61
C LEU A 128 -45.43 26.11 -45.11
N LYS A 129 -46.28 25.68 -44.14
CA LYS A 129 -47.54 26.41 -43.82
C LYS A 129 -48.09 26.00 -42.44
N LEU A 130 -49.12 26.73 -41.98
CA LEU A 130 -49.63 26.77 -40.59
C LEU A 130 -51.18 26.69 -40.58
N SER A 131 -51.78 26.39 -39.41
CA SER A 131 -53.22 26.51 -39.08
C SER A 131 -54.19 25.51 -39.76
N SER A 132 -55.35 25.13 -39.18
CA SER A 132 -55.97 25.42 -37.86
C SER A 132 -57.18 24.49 -37.56
N ARG A 133 -57.81 24.62 -36.37
CA ARG A 133 -59.17 24.14 -35.97
C ARG A 133 -59.29 22.62 -35.67
N ILE A 134 -60.18 22.12 -34.81
CA ILE A 134 -61.22 22.75 -33.93
C ILE A 134 -61.43 21.93 -32.61
N LEU A 135 -62.23 22.45 -31.67
CA LEU A 135 -62.48 21.88 -30.32
C LEU A 135 -63.48 20.70 -30.29
N SER A 136 -63.41 19.83 -29.25
CA SER A 136 -64.36 19.85 -28.10
C SER A 136 -64.64 18.47 -27.42
N GLN A 137 -64.85 18.52 -26.08
CA GLN A 137 -65.53 17.54 -25.18
C GLN A 137 -65.04 16.06 -25.10
N GLY A 138 -65.37 15.40 -23.98
CA GLY A 138 -65.27 13.93 -23.83
C GLY A 138 -64.61 13.42 -22.54
N SER A 139 -65.27 13.53 -21.38
CA SER A 139 -64.77 12.98 -20.11
C SER A 139 -65.12 11.49 -19.91
N ARG A 140 -64.15 10.64 -19.54
CA ARG A 140 -64.36 9.35 -18.82
C ARG A 140 -63.05 8.74 -18.30
N GLY A 141 -63.17 7.97 -17.22
CA GLY A 141 -62.10 7.60 -16.29
C GLY A 141 -60.90 6.82 -16.85
N TYR A 142 -59.73 7.16 -16.30
CA TYR A 142 -58.52 6.35 -16.40
C TYR A 142 -58.65 5.05 -15.61
N ARG A 143 -58.57 3.91 -16.29
CA ARG A 143 -58.06 2.66 -15.71
C ARG A 143 -56.60 2.52 -16.12
N ILE A 144 -55.75 2.06 -15.20
CA ILE A 144 -54.33 1.81 -15.47
C ILE A 144 -54.19 0.41 -16.11
N PRO A 145 -53.69 0.28 -17.35
CA PRO A 145 -53.26 -1.01 -17.91
C PRO A 145 -51.85 -1.37 -17.39
N PRO A 146 -51.48 -2.66 -17.31
CA PRO A 146 -50.16 -3.08 -16.83
C PRO A 146 -49.04 -2.69 -17.80
N VAL A 147 -47.93 -2.17 -17.26
CA VAL A 147 -46.75 -1.81 -18.07
C VAL A 147 -45.96 -3.06 -18.42
N SER A 148 -46.22 -3.62 -19.60
CA SER A 148 -45.38 -4.65 -20.22
C SER A 148 -44.62 -4.06 -21.41
N SER A 149 -43.31 -4.32 -21.44
CA SER A 149 -42.49 -4.44 -22.65
C SER A 149 -42.65 -3.36 -23.75
N MET A 150 -42.06 -2.18 -23.55
CA MET A 150 -41.58 -1.33 -24.66
C MET A 150 -40.16 -0.82 -24.38
N MET A 151 -39.16 -1.65 -24.68
CA MET A 151 -37.79 -1.17 -24.94
C MET A 151 -37.69 -0.75 -26.41
N PRO A 152 -37.12 0.42 -26.75
CA PRO A 152 -36.80 0.76 -28.13
C PRO A 152 -35.75 -0.21 -28.70
N GLN A 153 -36.07 -0.88 -29.81
CA GLN A 153 -35.08 -1.67 -30.55
C GLN A 153 -34.12 -0.73 -31.29
N ILE A 154 -33.00 -0.40 -30.66
CA ILE A 154 -31.87 0.26 -31.32
C ILE A 154 -31.29 -0.74 -32.33
N LYS A 155 -31.27 -0.35 -33.62
CA LYS A 155 -30.73 -1.20 -34.69
C LYS A 155 -29.21 -1.31 -34.55
N ALA A 156 -28.71 -2.54 -34.44
CA ALA A 156 -27.30 -2.84 -34.20
C ALA A 156 -26.41 -2.69 -35.46
N GLN A 157 -26.45 -1.54 -36.14
CA GLN A 157 -25.69 -1.30 -37.39
C GLN A 157 -24.77 -0.06 -37.39
N ASP A 158 -24.77 0.79 -36.36
CA ASP A 158 -23.90 1.99 -36.28
C ASP A 158 -22.81 1.97 -35.17
N MET A 159 -22.76 0.95 -34.30
CA MET A 159 -21.76 0.92 -33.20
C MET A 159 -20.33 0.51 -33.62
N GLY A 160 -20.05 0.38 -34.92
CA GLY A 160 -18.78 -0.17 -35.44
C GLY A 160 -17.51 0.64 -35.11
N SER A 161 -17.66 1.93 -34.80
CA SER A 161 -16.56 2.84 -34.44
C SER A 161 -16.66 3.41 -33.01
N ALA A 162 -17.75 3.13 -32.29
CA ALA A 162 -18.04 3.67 -30.96
C ALA A 162 -17.74 2.69 -29.81
N PHE A 163 -16.93 1.66 -30.07
CA PHE A 163 -16.53 0.68 -29.05
C PHE A 163 -15.45 1.26 -28.14
N ILE A 164 -15.88 1.82 -27.00
CA ILE A 164 -14.98 2.21 -25.92
C ILE A 164 -14.33 0.94 -25.35
N GLN A 165 -13.01 0.85 -25.43
CA GLN A 165 -12.28 -0.26 -24.81
C GLN A 165 -12.37 -0.12 -23.30
N THR A 166 -12.88 -1.13 -22.61
CA THR A 166 -13.03 -1.12 -21.15
C THR A 166 -11.68 -1.12 -20.44
N GLN A 167 -11.71 -0.86 -19.13
CA GLN A 167 -10.59 -1.00 -18.21
C GLN A 167 -9.36 -0.18 -18.62
N GLN A 168 -9.55 1.01 -19.19
CA GLN A 168 -8.47 1.91 -19.63
C GLN A 168 -7.47 1.25 -20.60
N LEU A 169 -7.89 0.26 -21.41
CA LEU A 169 -6.98 -0.50 -22.28
C LEU A 169 -6.21 0.38 -23.29
N ASN A 170 -6.86 1.42 -23.83
CA ASN A 170 -6.23 2.40 -24.71
C ASN A 170 -5.06 3.12 -23.99
N ALA A 171 -5.31 3.67 -22.80
CA ALA A 171 -4.28 4.28 -21.96
C ALA A 171 -3.18 3.29 -21.52
N ALA A 172 -3.53 2.03 -21.29
CA ALA A 172 -2.57 1.01 -20.88
C ALA A 172 -1.57 0.62 -21.98
N MET A 173 -1.89 0.90 -23.25
CA MET A 173 -1.04 0.63 -24.41
C MET A 173 -0.06 1.77 -24.77
N ALA A 174 -0.22 2.95 -24.16
CA ALA A 174 0.65 4.10 -24.37
C ALA A 174 2.16 3.78 -24.20
N ASP A 175 3.01 4.51 -24.91
CA ASP A 175 4.47 4.40 -24.82
C ASP A 175 5.07 5.33 -23.75
N THR A 176 4.33 6.37 -23.31
CA THR A 176 4.76 7.26 -22.22
C THR A 176 3.70 7.45 -21.13
N PHE A 177 4.13 7.77 -19.91
CA PHE A 177 3.20 8.07 -18.81
C PHE A 177 2.35 9.34 -19.06
N LEU A 178 2.88 10.33 -19.80
CA LEU A 178 2.12 11.52 -20.16
C LEU A 178 1.00 11.19 -21.16
N GLU A 179 1.31 10.41 -22.19
CA GLU A 179 0.32 9.90 -23.15
C GLU A 179 -0.72 9.00 -22.47
N HIS A 180 -0.29 8.11 -21.56
CA HIS A 180 -1.17 7.32 -20.71
C HIS A 180 -2.18 8.22 -19.95
N MET A 181 -1.72 9.29 -19.31
CA MET A 181 -2.61 10.26 -18.64
C MET A 181 -3.57 10.97 -19.60
N CYS A 182 -3.12 11.29 -20.82
CA CYS A 182 -3.96 11.91 -21.85
C CYS A 182 -5.02 10.96 -22.46
N LEU A 183 -4.84 9.64 -22.32
CA LEU A 183 -5.73 8.61 -22.85
C LEU A 183 -6.68 7.99 -21.80
N LEU A 184 -6.65 8.48 -20.54
CA LEU A 184 -7.59 8.06 -19.51
C LEU A 184 -9.01 8.53 -19.86
N ASP A 185 -9.95 7.59 -19.87
CA ASP A 185 -11.31 7.76 -20.37
C ASP A 185 -12.33 7.46 -19.26
N ILE A 186 -13.20 8.42 -18.94
CA ILE A 186 -14.19 8.29 -17.86
C ILE A 186 -15.34 7.34 -18.19
N ASP A 187 -15.54 7.01 -19.47
CA ASP A 187 -16.58 6.09 -19.94
C ASP A 187 -16.04 4.64 -20.10
N SER A 188 -14.75 4.40 -19.76
CA SER A 188 -14.09 3.09 -19.86
C SER A 188 -14.20 2.26 -18.56
N GLU A 189 -15.30 1.49 -18.44
CA GLU A 189 -15.64 0.70 -17.23
C GLU A 189 -14.50 -0.23 -16.72
N PRO A 190 -14.22 -0.28 -15.40
CA PRO A 190 -13.17 -1.13 -14.82
C PRO A 190 -13.61 -2.59 -14.61
N THR A 191 -12.65 -3.47 -14.33
CA THR A 191 -12.88 -4.90 -14.01
C THR A 191 -13.89 -5.08 -12.88
N ILE A 192 -14.65 -6.19 -12.89
CA ILE A 192 -15.52 -6.57 -11.76
C ILE A 192 -14.68 -6.94 -10.51
N ALA A 193 -13.49 -7.50 -10.72
CA ALA A 193 -12.52 -7.70 -9.65
C ALA A 193 -11.98 -6.35 -9.12
N ARG A 194 -11.74 -6.29 -7.81
CA ARG A 194 -11.06 -5.19 -7.11
C ARG A 194 -9.88 -5.74 -6.30
N ASN A 195 -8.67 -5.36 -6.69
CA ASN A 195 -7.40 -5.91 -6.26
C ASN A 195 -6.90 -5.36 -4.91
N THR A 196 -7.19 -4.11 -4.55
CA THR A 196 -6.70 -3.46 -3.31
C THR A 196 -7.56 -3.84 -2.10
N GLY A 197 -6.96 -4.33 -1.01
CA GLY A 197 -7.71 -4.69 0.20
C GLY A 197 -8.36 -3.48 0.89
N ILE A 198 -9.57 -3.66 1.43
CA ILE A 198 -10.25 -2.67 2.28
C ILE A 198 -10.26 -3.16 3.73
N ILE A 199 -9.72 -2.33 4.61
CA ILE A 199 -9.62 -2.56 6.05
C ILE A 199 -10.59 -1.62 6.75
N CYS A 200 -11.50 -2.16 7.57
CA CYS A 200 -12.52 -1.37 8.27
C CYS A 200 -12.30 -1.45 9.77
N THR A 201 -12.18 -0.30 10.44
CA THR A 201 -12.20 -0.27 11.90
C THR A 201 -13.62 -0.51 12.40
N ILE A 202 -13.80 -1.50 13.27
CA ILE A 202 -15.10 -1.87 13.83
C ILE A 202 -15.32 -1.10 15.14
N GLY A 203 -16.55 -0.64 15.36
CA GLY A 203 -16.95 0.12 16.53
C GLY A 203 -18.48 0.15 16.71
N PRO A 204 -19.03 1.06 17.52
CA PRO A 204 -20.47 1.14 17.79
C PRO A 204 -21.36 1.17 16.53
N ALA A 205 -20.93 1.82 15.45
CA ALA A 205 -21.70 1.90 14.19
C ALA A 205 -21.69 0.61 13.35
N SER A 206 -20.76 -0.32 13.62
CA SER A 206 -20.44 -1.46 12.75
C SER A 206 -20.36 -2.83 13.44
N ARG A 207 -20.42 -2.92 14.77
CA ARG A 207 -20.19 -4.18 15.51
C ARG A 207 -21.33 -5.22 15.46
N SER A 208 -22.50 -4.88 14.92
CA SER A 208 -23.64 -5.81 14.83
C SER A 208 -23.47 -6.80 13.68
N VAL A 209 -23.88 -8.05 13.89
CA VAL A 209 -23.69 -9.15 12.91
C VAL A 209 -24.28 -8.80 11.54
N ASP A 210 -25.44 -8.16 11.47
CA ASP A 210 -26.06 -7.80 10.19
C ASP A 210 -25.38 -6.61 9.48
N MET A 211 -24.88 -5.62 10.22
CA MET A 211 -24.05 -4.57 9.62
C MET A 211 -22.74 -5.16 9.08
N LEU A 212 -22.13 -6.10 9.81
CA LEU A 212 -20.93 -6.81 9.36
C LEU A 212 -21.20 -7.64 8.08
N LYS A 213 -22.36 -8.31 7.96
CA LYS A 213 -22.77 -8.98 6.70
C LYS A 213 -22.82 -8.00 5.53
N GLU A 214 -23.42 -6.82 5.72
CA GLU A 214 -23.51 -5.80 4.67
C GLU A 214 -22.15 -5.14 4.34
N MET A 215 -21.25 -4.99 5.31
CA MET A 215 -19.86 -4.56 5.08
C MET A 215 -19.06 -5.61 4.30
N ILE A 216 -19.21 -6.91 4.62
CA ILE A 216 -18.59 -8.02 3.88
C ILE A 216 -19.10 -8.08 2.44
N LYS A 217 -20.40 -7.88 2.21
CA LYS A 217 -20.98 -7.75 0.86
C LYS A 217 -20.44 -6.54 0.12
N SER A 218 -20.35 -5.39 0.79
CA SER A 218 -19.94 -4.10 0.21
C SER A 218 -18.44 -4.00 -0.10
N GLY A 219 -17.58 -4.82 0.51
CA GLY A 219 -16.16 -4.93 0.11
C GLY A 219 -15.13 -5.03 1.24
N MET A 220 -15.53 -5.09 2.51
CA MET A 220 -14.61 -5.26 3.65
C MET A 220 -13.83 -6.59 3.53
N ASN A 221 -12.51 -6.52 3.67
CA ASN A 221 -11.61 -7.69 3.67
C ASN A 221 -11.06 -8.02 5.06
N ILE A 222 -10.77 -6.98 5.85
CA ILE A 222 -10.13 -7.10 7.18
C ILE A 222 -10.89 -6.21 8.17
N ALA A 223 -11.29 -6.79 9.30
CA ALA A 223 -11.87 -6.09 10.44
C ALA A 223 -10.76 -5.70 11.43
N ARG A 224 -10.58 -4.39 11.64
CA ARG A 224 -9.61 -3.81 12.58
C ARG A 224 -10.28 -3.52 13.93
N MET A 225 -9.70 -4.05 15.00
CA MET A 225 -10.07 -3.78 16.38
C MET A 225 -9.04 -2.81 16.98
N ASN A 226 -9.47 -1.63 17.43
CA ASN A 226 -8.59 -0.60 18.00
C ASN A 226 -8.52 -0.74 19.53
N PHE A 227 -7.38 -1.16 20.08
CA PHE A 227 -7.19 -1.39 21.52
C PHE A 227 -6.75 -0.14 22.32
N SER A 228 -6.62 1.03 21.69
CA SER A 228 -6.64 2.32 22.43
C SER A 228 -8.00 2.58 23.11
N HIS A 229 -9.05 1.86 22.71
CA HIS A 229 -10.39 1.90 23.30
C HIS A 229 -10.94 0.49 23.55
N GLY A 230 -12.01 0.39 24.35
CA GLY A 230 -12.70 -0.87 24.63
C GLY A 230 -11.99 -1.81 25.62
N SER A 231 -12.73 -2.80 26.12
CA SER A 231 -12.22 -3.88 26.96
C SER A 231 -11.94 -5.14 26.12
N HIS A 232 -11.23 -6.12 26.69
CA HIS A 232 -11.08 -7.46 26.08
C HIS A 232 -12.43 -8.14 25.87
N GLU A 233 -13.41 -7.92 26.75
CA GLU A 233 -14.78 -8.40 26.56
C GLU A 233 -15.46 -7.78 25.32
N TYR A 234 -15.38 -6.45 25.18
CA TYR A 234 -15.94 -5.73 24.04
C TYR A 234 -15.33 -6.19 22.70
N HIS A 235 -14.01 -6.35 22.66
CA HIS A 235 -13.30 -6.84 21.48
C HIS A 235 -13.54 -8.33 21.24
N GLY A 236 -13.66 -9.13 22.30
CA GLY A 236 -13.98 -10.56 22.23
C GLY A 236 -15.37 -10.82 21.65
N GLU A 237 -16.38 -10.05 22.07
CA GLU A 237 -17.70 -10.04 21.44
C GLU A 237 -17.62 -9.59 19.98
N THR A 238 -16.94 -8.49 19.69
CA THR A 238 -16.83 -7.97 18.31
C THR A 238 -16.12 -8.97 17.38
N ILE A 239 -15.13 -9.71 17.85
CA ILE A 239 -14.46 -10.81 17.13
C ILE A 239 -15.42 -11.99 16.88
N ARG A 240 -16.28 -12.35 17.86
CA ARG A 240 -17.35 -13.35 17.65
C ARG A 240 -18.32 -12.89 16.56
N ASN A 241 -18.78 -11.64 16.63
CA ASN A 241 -19.75 -11.07 15.67
C ASN A 241 -19.20 -11.05 14.23
N VAL A 242 -17.89 -10.73 14.05
CA VAL A 242 -17.22 -10.83 12.74
C VAL A 242 -17.15 -12.27 12.22
N ARG A 243 -16.86 -13.24 13.10
CA ARG A 243 -16.82 -14.67 12.72
C ARG A 243 -18.20 -15.21 12.37
N GLU A 244 -19.24 -14.82 13.10
CA GLU A 244 -20.63 -15.20 12.81
C GLU A 244 -21.11 -14.60 11.47
N ALA A 245 -20.86 -13.30 11.25
CA ALA A 245 -21.16 -12.66 9.97
C ALA A 245 -20.44 -13.32 8.80
N CYS A 246 -19.16 -13.67 8.95
CA CYS A 246 -18.39 -14.40 7.94
C CYS A 246 -18.91 -15.84 7.72
N ALA A 247 -19.26 -16.57 8.78
CA ALA A 247 -19.79 -17.93 8.71
C ALA A 247 -21.17 -17.99 8.03
N SER A 248 -21.96 -16.91 8.08
CA SER A 248 -23.26 -16.82 7.40
C SER A 248 -23.20 -16.86 5.86
N PHE A 249 -21.99 -16.82 5.27
CA PHE A 249 -21.74 -17.04 3.83
C PHE A 249 -21.24 -18.47 3.51
N GLU A 250 -21.41 -19.42 4.45
CA GLU A 250 -21.02 -20.84 4.36
C GLU A 250 -19.52 -21.08 4.04
N PRO A 251 -18.67 -21.33 5.05
CA PRO A 251 -17.23 -21.53 4.85
C PRO A 251 -16.91 -22.61 3.81
N GLY A 252 -16.21 -22.22 2.74
CA GLY A 252 -15.86 -23.08 1.61
C GLY A 252 -16.92 -23.15 0.48
N SER A 253 -18.01 -22.40 0.58
CA SER A 253 -18.93 -22.18 -0.54
C SER A 253 -18.30 -21.27 -1.61
N ILE A 254 -18.91 -21.22 -2.80
CA ILE A 254 -18.54 -20.28 -3.87
C ILE A 254 -18.82 -18.82 -3.47
N GLN A 255 -19.81 -18.59 -2.58
CA GLN A 255 -20.21 -17.27 -2.13
C GLN A 255 -19.38 -16.76 -0.94
N TYR A 256 -18.69 -17.66 -0.24
CA TYR A 256 -17.85 -17.35 0.91
C TYR A 256 -16.80 -16.28 0.61
N ARG A 257 -16.54 -15.44 1.61
CA ARG A 257 -15.45 -14.46 1.63
C ARG A 257 -14.74 -14.64 2.99
N PRO A 258 -13.47 -15.10 3.02
CA PRO A 258 -12.67 -15.02 4.24
C PRO A 258 -12.62 -13.56 4.70
N VAL A 259 -12.62 -13.30 6.01
CA VAL A 259 -12.47 -11.95 6.57
C VAL A 259 -11.36 -11.97 7.60
N GLY A 260 -10.28 -11.23 7.37
CA GLY A 260 -9.17 -11.16 8.32
C GLY A 260 -9.50 -10.36 9.57
N ILE A 261 -8.90 -10.72 10.70
CA ILE A 261 -9.03 -9.96 11.95
C ILE A 261 -7.68 -9.37 12.35
N ALA A 262 -7.65 -8.05 12.52
CA ALA A 262 -6.48 -7.27 12.92
C ALA A 262 -6.66 -6.65 14.31
N LEU A 263 -5.65 -6.83 15.17
CA LEU A 263 -5.53 -6.14 16.46
C LEU A 263 -4.59 -4.95 16.31
N ASP A 264 -5.09 -3.73 16.48
CA ASP A 264 -4.28 -2.51 16.52
C ASP A 264 -3.98 -2.14 17.97
N THR A 265 -2.71 -2.22 18.35
CA THR A 265 -2.24 -2.02 19.74
C THR A 265 -2.42 -0.58 20.21
N LYS A 266 -2.56 -0.34 21.52
CA LYS A 266 -2.45 1.05 22.02
C LYS A 266 -1.03 1.57 21.78
N GLY A 267 -0.03 0.81 22.21
CA GLY A 267 1.37 1.22 22.18
C GLY A 267 1.67 2.39 23.14
N PRO A 268 2.88 2.98 23.03
CA PRO A 268 3.37 4.04 23.91
C PRO A 268 2.80 5.43 23.59
N GLU A 269 1.46 5.56 23.56
CA GLU A 269 0.78 6.86 23.57
C GLU A 269 1.07 7.62 24.88
N ILE A 270 1.31 8.93 24.78
CA ILE A 270 1.31 9.88 25.91
C ILE A 270 -0.09 10.46 26.05
N ARG A 271 -0.61 10.62 27.28
CA ARG A 271 -1.97 11.10 27.56
C ARG A 271 -2.01 12.20 28.63
N THR A 272 -2.99 13.10 28.48
CA THR A 272 -3.35 14.08 29.52
C THR A 272 -4.16 13.47 30.67
N GLY A 273 -4.26 14.18 31.79
CA GLY A 273 -5.10 13.81 32.93
C GLY A 273 -6.61 14.01 32.70
N LEU A 274 -7.39 13.97 33.78
CA LEU A 274 -8.78 14.44 33.78
C LEU A 274 -8.85 15.95 34.08
N ILE A 275 -9.76 16.64 33.40
CA ILE A 275 -10.10 18.04 33.66
C ILE A 275 -10.85 18.16 34.99
N LYS A 276 -10.59 19.22 35.75
CA LYS A 276 -11.25 19.55 37.03
C LYS A 276 -12.78 19.53 36.89
N GLY A 277 -13.47 18.80 37.78
CA GLY A 277 -14.93 18.63 37.77
C GLY A 277 -15.34 17.21 37.40
N SER A 278 -16.16 17.04 36.36
CA SER A 278 -16.48 15.70 35.82
C SER A 278 -15.43 15.27 34.78
N GLY A 279 -15.27 13.97 34.57
CA GLY A 279 -14.44 13.42 33.48
C GLY A 279 -14.93 13.74 32.06
N THR A 280 -15.99 14.55 31.93
CA THR A 280 -16.54 15.10 30.67
C THR A 280 -16.39 16.63 30.60
N ALA A 281 -15.73 17.26 31.56
CA ALA A 281 -15.43 18.68 31.53
C ALA A 281 -14.33 18.99 30.50
N GLU A 282 -14.35 20.23 30.00
CA GLU A 282 -13.41 20.76 29.02
C GLU A 282 -13.00 22.18 29.42
N VAL A 283 -11.78 22.60 29.07
CA VAL A 283 -11.24 23.96 29.34
C VAL A 283 -10.82 24.65 28.05
N GLU A 284 -11.00 25.97 27.99
CA GLU A 284 -10.61 26.79 26.84
C GLU A 284 -9.17 27.29 27.00
N LEU A 285 -8.21 26.67 26.31
CA LEU A 285 -6.84 27.16 26.26
C LEU A 285 -6.74 28.35 25.31
N LYS A 286 -6.16 29.47 25.77
CA LYS A 286 -6.11 30.75 25.03
C LYS A 286 -4.71 31.05 24.52
N LYS A 287 -4.62 31.45 23.24
CA LYS A 287 -3.36 31.77 22.58
C LYS A 287 -2.62 32.90 23.31
N GLY A 288 -1.33 32.70 23.56
CA GLY A 288 -0.47 33.65 24.31
C GLY A 288 -0.61 33.57 25.83
N ASN A 289 -1.49 32.74 26.38
CA ASN A 289 -1.47 32.42 27.81
C ASN A 289 -0.35 31.40 28.10
N MET A 290 0.15 31.42 29.34
CA MET A 290 1.10 30.43 29.85
C MET A 290 0.36 29.28 30.52
N ILE A 291 0.82 28.05 30.30
CA ILE A 291 0.32 26.83 30.95
C ILE A 291 1.49 26.01 31.52
N LYS A 292 1.29 25.43 32.70
CA LYS A 292 2.26 24.55 33.36
C LYS A 292 1.94 23.08 33.05
N VAL A 293 2.79 22.42 32.27
CA VAL A 293 2.70 20.97 32.07
C VAL A 293 3.43 20.27 33.22
N THR A 294 2.75 19.44 34.01
CA THR A 294 3.28 18.85 35.25
C THR A 294 3.32 17.32 35.21
N LEU A 295 4.25 16.73 35.96
CA LEU A 295 4.35 15.29 36.19
C LEU A 295 3.82 14.86 37.56
N ASP A 296 3.41 15.82 38.40
CA ASP A 296 2.93 15.62 39.77
C ASP A 296 1.53 14.99 39.80
N ASP A 297 1.43 13.75 40.25
CA ASP A 297 0.20 12.95 40.23
C ASP A 297 -0.96 13.51 41.05
N SER A 298 -0.72 14.51 41.92
CA SER A 298 -1.82 15.28 42.55
C SER A 298 -2.68 16.07 41.55
N PHE A 299 -2.17 16.33 40.34
CA PHE A 299 -2.90 16.97 39.25
C PHE A 299 -3.51 15.99 38.23
N MET A 300 -3.30 14.68 38.38
CA MET A 300 -3.78 13.66 37.44
C MET A 300 -5.30 13.72 37.20
N GLU A 301 -6.07 14.08 38.22
CA GLU A 301 -7.53 14.23 38.15
C GLU A 301 -8.01 15.68 38.35
N ASN A 302 -7.09 16.65 38.25
CA ASN A 302 -7.34 18.07 38.52
C ASN A 302 -6.60 18.97 37.52
N CYS A 303 -6.62 18.61 36.23
CA CYS A 303 -6.07 19.42 35.15
C CYS A 303 -6.97 20.60 34.81
N ASP A 304 -6.40 21.72 34.38
CA ASP A 304 -7.15 22.91 34.02
C ASP A 304 -6.44 23.83 33.00
N GLU A 305 -7.00 25.02 32.79
CA GLU A 305 -6.48 26.04 31.88
C GLU A 305 -5.10 26.60 32.26
N ASN A 306 -4.61 26.32 33.48
CA ASN A 306 -3.35 26.80 34.04
C ASN A 306 -2.33 25.67 34.26
N THR A 307 -2.79 24.47 34.62
CA THR A 307 -1.94 23.30 34.95
C THR A 307 -2.45 22.01 34.31
N LEU A 308 -1.60 21.32 33.54
CA LEU A 308 -1.93 20.10 32.81
C LEU A 308 -1.01 18.94 33.18
N TRP A 309 -1.55 17.84 33.70
CA TRP A 309 -0.79 16.64 34.00
C TRP A 309 -0.58 15.75 32.76
N LEU A 310 0.59 15.10 32.68
CA LEU A 310 0.91 14.03 31.71
C LEU A 310 1.41 12.75 32.38
N ASP A 311 1.15 11.61 31.72
CA ASP A 311 1.63 10.29 32.15
C ASP A 311 3.13 10.04 31.86
N TYR A 312 3.72 10.69 30.86
CA TYR A 312 5.12 10.48 30.46
C TYR A 312 6.16 11.14 31.38
N LYS A 313 6.55 10.41 32.43
CA LYS A 313 7.45 10.88 33.50
C LYS A 313 8.89 11.25 33.10
N ASN A 314 9.31 11.04 31.86
CA ASN A 314 10.64 11.41 31.37
C ASN A 314 10.65 12.63 30.43
N ILE A 315 9.51 13.30 30.22
CA ILE A 315 9.36 14.40 29.24
C ILE A 315 10.42 15.50 29.41
N THR A 316 10.73 15.90 30.66
CA THR A 316 11.70 16.97 30.99
C THR A 316 13.15 16.63 30.61
N ARG A 317 13.44 15.41 30.15
CA ARG A 317 14.76 14.99 29.65
C ARG A 317 14.85 14.83 28.14
N VAL A 318 13.73 14.83 27.41
CA VAL A 318 13.70 14.57 25.96
C VAL A 318 13.17 15.74 25.11
N VAL A 319 12.64 16.78 25.76
CA VAL A 319 12.31 18.07 25.12
C VAL A 319 13.35 19.13 25.47
N GLU A 320 13.49 20.14 24.62
CA GLU A 320 14.36 21.30 24.84
C GLU A 320 13.53 22.60 24.89
N VAL A 321 14.09 23.69 25.41
CA VAL A 321 13.44 25.01 25.34
C VAL A 321 13.26 25.40 23.87
N GLY A 322 12.05 25.80 23.50
CA GLY A 322 11.61 26.04 22.12
C GLY A 322 10.96 24.83 21.43
N SER A 323 11.03 23.62 22.02
CA SER A 323 10.30 22.44 21.52
C SER A 323 8.80 22.64 21.54
N LYS A 324 8.09 21.92 20.67
CA LYS A 324 6.63 21.93 20.58
C LYS A 324 6.03 20.69 21.23
N VAL A 325 4.97 20.89 22.01
CA VAL A 325 4.11 19.84 22.56
C VAL A 325 2.76 19.97 21.89
N TYR A 326 2.36 18.94 21.14
CA TYR A 326 1.07 18.90 20.45
C TYR A 326 0.07 18.08 21.24
N ILE A 327 -1.17 18.52 21.31
CA ILE A 327 -2.23 17.91 22.12
C ILE A 327 -3.50 17.80 21.28
N ASP A 328 -4.25 16.71 21.47
CA ASP A 328 -5.57 16.47 20.88
C ASP A 328 -5.55 16.48 19.34
N ASP A 329 -5.03 15.40 18.77
CA ASP A 329 -4.83 15.20 17.32
C ASP A 329 -4.05 16.36 16.63
N GLY A 330 -3.22 17.06 17.41
CA GLY A 330 -2.39 18.19 16.97
C GLY A 330 -3.12 19.54 16.86
N LEU A 331 -4.39 19.61 17.27
CA LEU A 331 -5.20 20.83 17.19
C LEU A 331 -4.72 21.93 18.15
N ILE A 332 -4.21 21.54 19.33
CA ILE A 332 -3.59 22.42 20.32
C ILE A 332 -2.08 22.27 20.19
N SER A 333 -1.35 23.40 20.18
CA SER A 333 0.12 23.39 20.22
C SER A 333 0.66 24.34 21.28
N LEU A 334 1.57 23.83 22.09
CA LEU A 334 2.29 24.55 23.13
C LEU A 334 3.78 24.64 22.75
N GLN A 335 4.43 25.76 23.06
CA GLN A 335 5.88 25.88 22.96
C GLN A 335 6.51 25.91 24.36
N VAL A 336 7.53 25.07 24.60
CA VAL A 336 8.26 25.01 25.86
C VAL A 336 9.11 26.27 26.03
N VAL A 337 8.87 27.02 27.12
CA VAL A 337 9.59 28.26 27.47
C VAL A 337 10.58 28.02 28.63
N GLU A 338 10.22 27.15 29.58
CA GLU A 338 11.05 26.76 30.71
C GLU A 338 10.96 25.25 30.97
N ILE A 339 12.05 24.63 31.44
CA ILE A 339 12.09 23.23 31.87
C ILE A 339 12.45 23.21 33.36
N GLY A 340 11.48 22.85 34.19
CA GLY A 340 11.67 22.60 35.62
C GLY A 340 12.06 21.15 35.92
N SER A 341 12.23 20.82 37.20
CA SER A 341 12.60 19.47 37.64
C SER A 341 11.54 18.40 37.34
N ASN A 342 10.26 18.76 37.50
CA ASN A 342 9.10 17.88 37.26
C ASN A 342 7.98 18.56 36.44
N TYR A 343 8.29 19.66 35.74
CA TYR A 343 7.33 20.41 34.93
C TYR A 343 7.98 21.07 33.72
N LEU A 344 7.16 21.47 32.75
CA LEU A 344 7.50 22.40 31.67
C LEU A 344 6.60 23.62 31.84
N GLN A 345 7.14 24.83 31.68
CA GLN A 345 6.33 26.03 31.51
C GLN A 345 6.24 26.33 30.02
N CYS A 346 5.03 26.40 29.48
CA CYS A 346 4.79 26.53 28.05
C CYS A 346 3.91 27.74 27.71
N GLU A 347 4.15 28.36 26.55
CA GLU A 347 3.22 29.30 25.93
C GLU A 347 2.24 28.53 25.03
N ILE A 348 0.96 28.87 25.07
CA ILE A 348 -0.06 28.33 24.16
C ILE A 348 0.07 29.04 22.80
N GLU A 349 0.75 28.41 21.84
CA GLU A 349 0.82 28.94 20.46
C GLU A 349 -0.53 28.84 19.76
N ASN A 350 -1.20 27.71 19.84
CA ASN A 350 -2.53 27.49 19.29
C ASN A 350 -3.44 26.97 20.40
N GLY A 351 -4.42 27.80 20.75
CA GLY A 351 -5.44 27.49 21.74
C GLY A 351 -6.59 26.68 21.16
N GLY A 352 -7.46 26.19 22.03
CA GLY A 352 -8.60 25.34 21.69
C GLY A 352 -9.27 24.75 22.92
N THR A 353 -10.36 24.02 22.72
CA THR A 353 -11.07 23.31 23.78
C THR A 353 -10.34 22.01 24.12
N LEU A 354 -9.75 21.93 25.31
CA LEU A 354 -9.06 20.74 25.82
C LEU A 354 -10.00 19.92 26.73
N GLY A 355 -10.28 18.69 26.32
CA GLY A 355 -10.96 17.70 27.15
C GLY A 355 -10.01 16.78 27.93
N SER A 356 -10.58 15.80 28.63
CA SER A 356 -9.83 14.80 29.41
C SER A 356 -9.15 13.74 28.53
N LYS A 357 -7.98 13.23 28.96
CA LYS A 357 -7.26 12.07 28.37
C LYS A 357 -7.00 12.17 26.86
N LYS A 358 -6.67 13.37 26.36
CA LYS A 358 -6.27 13.59 24.97
C LYS A 358 -4.85 13.08 24.71
N GLY A 359 -4.57 12.74 23.45
CA GLY A 359 -3.24 12.31 23.00
C GLY A 359 -2.25 13.47 23.02
N VAL A 360 -0.97 13.15 23.25
CA VAL A 360 0.13 14.12 23.22
C VAL A 360 1.28 13.60 22.36
N ASN A 361 1.75 14.45 21.45
CA ASN A 361 2.81 14.16 20.50
C ASN A 361 3.98 15.13 20.74
N LEU A 362 5.22 14.68 20.49
CA LEU A 362 6.44 15.41 20.84
C LEU A 362 7.42 15.44 19.65
N PRO A 363 7.10 16.18 18.57
CA PRO A 363 7.79 16.05 17.29
C PRO A 363 9.29 16.37 17.38
N GLY A 364 10.12 15.36 17.13
CA GLY A 364 11.58 15.44 17.19
C GLY A 364 12.19 15.11 18.54
N ALA A 365 11.40 14.90 19.60
CA ALA A 365 11.89 14.39 20.88
C ALA A 365 12.24 12.90 20.79
N ALA A 366 13.31 12.48 21.46
CA ALA A 366 13.73 11.08 21.52
C ALA A 366 12.93 10.30 22.59
N VAL A 367 11.64 10.11 22.37
CA VAL A 367 10.72 9.45 23.32
C VAL A 367 11.18 8.00 23.62
N ASP A 368 11.53 7.75 24.88
CA ASP A 368 12.14 6.50 25.34
C ASP A 368 11.16 5.47 25.94
N LEU A 369 9.85 5.74 25.86
CA LEU A 369 8.80 4.78 26.23
C LEU A 369 8.97 3.44 25.46
N PRO A 370 8.80 2.28 26.13
CA PRO A 370 8.92 0.98 25.50
C PRO A 370 7.82 0.76 24.47
N ALA A 371 8.18 0.23 23.29
CA ALA A 371 7.24 0.00 22.19
C ALA A 371 6.16 -1.07 22.47
N VAL A 372 6.31 -1.84 23.55
CA VAL A 372 5.29 -2.76 24.06
C VAL A 372 5.15 -2.53 25.57
N SER A 373 4.02 -1.96 26.00
CA SER A 373 3.72 -1.77 27.42
C SER A 373 3.17 -3.06 28.06
N GLU A 374 3.03 -3.09 29.39
CA GLU A 374 2.33 -4.19 30.08
C GLU A 374 0.88 -4.37 29.61
N LYS A 375 0.22 -3.29 29.15
CA LYS A 375 -1.11 -3.39 28.55
C LYS A 375 -1.02 -4.08 27.18
N ASP A 376 -0.08 -3.65 26.33
CA ASP A 376 0.11 -4.26 25.02
C ASP A 376 0.50 -5.74 25.12
N ILE A 377 1.26 -6.16 26.14
CA ILE A 377 1.53 -7.58 26.41
C ILE A 377 0.22 -8.35 26.63
N LYS A 378 -0.68 -7.84 27.46
CA LYS A 378 -1.99 -8.46 27.75
C LYS A 378 -2.91 -8.44 26.54
N ASP A 379 -2.91 -7.34 25.78
CA ASP A 379 -3.69 -7.20 24.54
C ASP A 379 -3.20 -8.18 23.45
N LEU A 380 -1.88 -8.33 23.27
CA LEU A 380 -1.26 -9.26 22.33
C LEU A 380 -1.52 -10.72 22.72
N GLN A 381 -1.45 -11.05 24.01
CA GLN A 381 -1.79 -12.39 24.53
C GLN A 381 -3.26 -12.72 24.27
N PHE A 382 -4.18 -11.80 24.58
CA PHE A 382 -5.59 -11.92 24.23
C PHE A 382 -5.81 -12.07 22.72
N GLY A 383 -5.05 -11.36 21.88
CA GLY A 383 -5.05 -11.54 20.43
C GLY A 383 -4.65 -12.94 19.97
N VAL A 384 -3.65 -13.55 20.61
CA VAL A 384 -3.23 -14.94 20.36
C VAL A 384 -4.31 -15.94 20.81
N GLU A 385 -4.93 -15.73 21.97
CA GLU A 385 -6.00 -16.59 22.49
C GLU A 385 -7.28 -16.52 21.64
N MET A 386 -7.68 -15.32 21.22
CA MET A 386 -8.78 -15.13 20.28
C MET A 386 -8.44 -15.60 18.85
N GLY A 387 -7.16 -15.80 18.53
CA GLY A 387 -6.69 -16.24 17.22
C GLY A 387 -6.88 -15.20 16.12
N VAL A 388 -6.39 -13.97 16.35
CA VAL A 388 -6.34 -12.92 15.31
C VAL A 388 -5.34 -13.29 14.21
N ASP A 389 -5.49 -12.70 13.02
CA ASP A 389 -4.65 -13.02 11.86
C ASP A 389 -3.43 -12.11 11.75
N MET A 390 -3.52 -10.89 12.27
CA MET A 390 -2.49 -9.86 12.22
C MET A 390 -2.55 -8.88 13.39
N ILE A 391 -1.39 -8.30 13.71
CA ILE A 391 -1.18 -7.19 14.65
C ILE A 391 -0.79 -5.95 13.84
N PHE A 392 -1.44 -4.81 14.09
CA PHE A 392 -0.97 -3.50 13.69
C PHE A 392 -0.28 -2.87 14.90
N ALA A 393 1.06 -2.88 14.89
CA ALA A 393 1.88 -2.49 16.04
C ALA A 393 2.21 -0.99 16.00
N SER A 394 1.84 -0.28 17.06
CA SER A 394 1.86 1.20 17.14
C SER A 394 3.22 1.77 17.54
N PHE A 395 3.53 2.97 17.03
CA PHE A 395 4.73 3.76 17.30
C PHE A 395 6.06 3.00 17.18
N ILE A 396 6.18 2.10 16.19
CA ILE A 396 7.42 1.37 15.93
C ILE A 396 8.53 2.33 15.47
N ARG A 397 9.68 2.31 16.16
CA ARG A 397 10.83 3.22 15.97
C ARG A 397 12.09 2.51 15.48
N LYS A 398 12.16 1.18 15.60
CA LYS A 398 13.34 0.32 15.27
C LYS A 398 12.96 -1.15 15.12
N ALA A 399 13.80 -1.94 14.46
CA ALA A 399 13.62 -3.38 14.28
C ALA A 399 13.47 -4.14 15.61
N ALA A 400 14.15 -3.69 16.67
CA ALA A 400 14.06 -4.28 18.01
C ALA A 400 12.63 -4.25 18.59
N ASP A 401 11.82 -3.25 18.24
CA ASP A 401 10.43 -3.13 18.69
C ASP A 401 9.55 -4.22 18.04
N VAL A 402 9.77 -4.47 16.75
CA VAL A 402 9.12 -5.53 15.97
C VAL A 402 9.46 -6.91 16.55
N HIS A 403 10.73 -7.11 16.95
CA HIS A 403 11.17 -8.31 17.63
C HIS A 403 10.55 -8.45 19.04
N ALA A 404 10.36 -7.35 19.78
CA ALA A 404 9.65 -7.39 21.07
C ALA A 404 8.19 -7.87 20.91
N VAL A 405 7.44 -7.32 19.94
CA VAL A 405 6.08 -7.79 19.62
C VAL A 405 6.11 -9.27 19.20
N ARG A 406 7.07 -9.68 18.36
CA ARG A 406 7.21 -11.08 17.92
C ARG A 406 7.44 -12.04 19.09
N ASN A 407 8.28 -11.66 20.05
CA ASN A 407 8.60 -12.48 21.21
C ASN A 407 7.38 -12.65 22.15
N VAL A 408 6.58 -11.59 22.33
CA VAL A 408 5.35 -11.62 23.13
C VAL A 408 4.27 -12.53 22.54
N LEU A 409 4.14 -12.56 21.20
CA LEU A 409 3.21 -13.48 20.51
C LEU A 409 3.59 -14.96 20.69
N GLY A 410 4.88 -15.26 20.90
CA GLY A 410 5.40 -16.59 21.19
C GLY A 410 5.12 -17.65 20.10
N GLU A 411 5.33 -18.92 20.46
CA GLU A 411 5.21 -20.06 19.54
C GLU A 411 3.77 -20.26 19.01
N LYS A 412 2.75 -19.95 19.83
CA LYS A 412 1.34 -19.96 19.40
C LYS A 412 1.05 -18.88 18.36
N GLY A 413 1.55 -17.66 18.58
CA GLY A 413 1.31 -16.50 17.72
C GLY A 413 2.29 -16.35 16.55
N LYS A 414 3.26 -17.26 16.37
CA LYS A 414 4.35 -17.12 15.38
C LYS A 414 3.91 -16.87 13.93
N ASN A 415 2.71 -17.34 13.55
CA ASN A 415 2.16 -17.17 12.21
C ASN A 415 1.39 -15.85 12.02
N ILE A 416 1.06 -15.14 13.10
CA ILE A 416 0.30 -13.87 13.08
C ILE A 416 1.18 -12.79 12.44
N LYS A 417 0.62 -11.99 11.52
CA LYS A 417 1.38 -10.99 10.77
C LYS A 417 1.62 -9.74 11.60
N ILE A 418 2.86 -9.28 11.73
CA ILE A 418 3.17 -7.99 12.35
C ILE A 418 3.29 -6.94 11.24
N ILE A 419 2.33 -6.01 11.22
CA ILE A 419 2.37 -4.81 10.41
C ILE A 419 2.82 -3.67 11.30
N SER A 420 3.96 -3.04 11.00
CA SER A 420 4.42 -1.88 11.77
C SER A 420 3.72 -0.61 11.32
N LYS A 421 3.14 0.14 12.25
CA LYS A 421 2.63 1.48 12.00
C LYS A 421 3.79 2.48 12.08
N LEU A 422 4.02 3.19 10.97
CA LEU A 422 5.08 4.17 10.81
C LEU A 422 4.47 5.56 10.99
N GLU A 423 4.54 6.04 12.23
CA GLU A 423 3.77 7.21 12.69
C GLU A 423 4.58 8.21 13.52
N ASN A 424 5.92 8.15 13.44
CA ASN A 424 6.83 9.13 14.02
C ASN A 424 8.11 9.30 13.17
N HIS A 425 8.88 10.37 13.43
CA HIS A 425 10.07 10.71 12.65
C HIS A 425 11.19 9.67 12.78
N GLU A 426 11.39 9.03 13.96
CA GLU A 426 12.43 8.01 14.14
C GLU A 426 12.15 6.76 13.30
N GLY A 427 10.89 6.29 13.28
CA GLY A 427 10.46 5.19 12.42
C GLY A 427 10.68 5.47 10.92
N VAL A 428 10.35 6.68 10.46
CA VAL A 428 10.61 7.09 9.07
C VAL A 428 12.12 7.15 8.76
N ARG A 429 12.97 7.48 9.74
CA ARG A 429 14.44 7.45 9.59
C ARG A 429 15.01 6.03 9.58
N ARG A 430 14.45 5.10 10.37
CA ARG A 430 14.85 3.68 10.45
C ARG A 430 13.99 2.75 9.60
N PHE A 431 13.36 3.28 8.56
CA PHE A 431 12.36 2.56 7.78
C PHE A 431 12.85 1.20 7.24
N ASP A 432 14.09 1.11 6.76
CA ASP A 432 14.60 -0.12 6.12
C ASP A 432 14.76 -1.29 7.10
N GLU A 433 15.27 -1.06 8.32
CA GLU A 433 15.41 -2.12 9.34
C GLU A 433 14.03 -2.56 9.88
N ILE A 434 13.08 -1.63 10.01
CA ILE A 434 11.70 -1.94 10.41
C ILE A 434 11.02 -2.75 9.30
N MET A 435 11.12 -2.31 8.05
CA MET A 435 10.59 -3.02 6.88
C MET A 435 11.23 -4.41 6.75
N GLU A 436 12.51 -4.60 7.07
CA GLU A 436 13.16 -5.92 7.06
C GLU A 436 12.59 -6.84 8.15
N ALA A 437 12.40 -6.35 9.38
CA ALA A 437 11.91 -7.13 10.51
C ALA A 437 10.40 -7.49 10.45
N SER A 438 9.57 -6.64 9.86
CA SER A 438 8.11 -6.78 9.87
C SER A 438 7.55 -7.67 8.76
N ASP A 439 6.32 -8.17 8.91
CA ASP A 439 5.62 -8.83 7.80
C ASP A 439 5.10 -7.82 6.77
N GLY A 440 4.84 -6.57 7.17
CA GLY A 440 4.39 -5.47 6.33
C GLY A 440 4.38 -4.13 7.06
N ILE A 441 3.88 -3.08 6.41
CA ILE A 441 3.90 -1.69 6.90
C ILE A 441 2.49 -1.06 6.85
N MET A 442 2.19 -0.14 7.78
CA MET A 442 1.09 0.81 7.69
C MET A 442 1.64 2.24 7.73
N VAL A 443 1.27 3.05 6.75
CA VAL A 443 1.44 4.50 6.77
C VAL A 443 0.28 5.08 7.57
N ALA A 444 0.45 5.24 8.89
CA ALA A 444 -0.60 5.72 9.78
C ALA A 444 -0.55 7.26 9.87
N ARG A 445 -1.32 7.92 8.99
CA ARG A 445 -1.12 9.35 8.64
C ARG A 445 -1.59 10.36 9.69
N GLY A 446 -2.34 9.92 10.70
CA GLY A 446 -2.82 10.78 11.79
C GLY A 446 -1.66 11.30 12.63
N ASP A 447 -1.14 10.47 13.54
CA ASP A 447 0.05 10.77 14.33
C ASP A 447 1.26 11.18 13.48
N LEU A 448 1.47 10.56 12.30
CA LEU A 448 2.55 10.98 11.39
C LEU A 448 2.42 12.44 10.94
N GLY A 449 1.19 12.94 10.73
CA GLY A 449 0.94 14.33 10.32
C GLY A 449 1.10 15.36 11.43
N ILE A 450 1.33 14.90 12.66
CA ILE A 450 1.67 15.70 13.85
C ILE A 450 3.19 15.59 14.12
N GLU A 451 3.73 14.37 14.09
CA GLU A 451 5.14 14.04 14.35
C GLU A 451 6.12 14.47 13.25
N ILE A 452 5.64 14.69 12.02
CA ILE A 452 6.37 15.44 10.98
C ILE A 452 5.44 16.52 10.38
N PRO A 453 5.99 17.64 9.85
CA PRO A 453 5.19 18.66 9.20
C PRO A 453 4.26 18.08 8.13
N THR A 454 2.98 18.44 8.19
CA THR A 454 1.90 17.76 7.45
C THR A 454 2.12 17.80 5.94
N GLU A 455 2.76 18.84 5.41
CA GLU A 455 3.13 18.96 4.00
C GLU A 455 4.22 17.97 3.54
N LYS A 456 4.78 17.16 4.45
CA LYS A 456 5.79 16.13 4.19
C LYS A 456 5.24 14.70 4.32
N VAL A 457 4.01 14.52 4.80
CA VAL A 457 3.37 13.20 4.94
C VAL A 457 3.26 12.48 3.58
N PHE A 458 2.96 13.21 2.49
CA PHE A 458 2.89 12.60 1.15
C PHE A 458 4.26 12.09 0.66
N LEU A 459 5.36 12.75 1.03
CA LEU A 459 6.71 12.28 0.72
C LEU A 459 7.02 10.99 1.48
N ALA A 460 6.64 10.93 2.76
CA ALA A 460 6.79 9.74 3.58
C ALA A 460 5.94 8.57 3.05
N GLN A 461 4.66 8.81 2.71
CA GLN A 461 3.76 7.84 2.10
C GLN A 461 4.36 7.22 0.82
N LYS A 462 4.71 8.06 -0.17
CA LYS A 462 5.24 7.58 -1.46
C LYS A 462 6.59 6.87 -1.30
N MET A 463 7.45 7.34 -0.39
CA MET A 463 8.72 6.69 -0.06
C MET A 463 8.51 5.29 0.53
N MET A 464 7.61 5.14 1.51
CA MET A 464 7.35 3.85 2.17
C MET A 464 6.67 2.86 1.21
N ILE A 465 5.70 3.31 0.40
CA ILE A 465 5.02 2.46 -0.59
C ILE A 465 6.00 1.98 -1.66
N GLY A 466 6.82 2.86 -2.23
CA GLY A 466 7.83 2.49 -3.23
C GLY A 466 8.85 1.46 -2.70
N ARG A 467 9.26 1.57 -1.43
CA ARG A 467 10.16 0.60 -0.80
C ARG A 467 9.49 -0.74 -0.50
N CYS A 468 8.26 -0.75 0.01
CA CYS A 468 7.49 -1.98 0.24
C CYS A 468 7.20 -2.73 -1.06
N ASN A 469 6.84 -2.01 -2.12
CA ASN A 469 6.70 -2.55 -3.48
C ASN A 469 7.99 -3.24 -3.95
N LYS A 470 9.16 -2.59 -3.81
CA LYS A 470 10.47 -3.19 -4.13
C LYS A 470 10.77 -4.43 -3.26
N ALA A 471 10.46 -4.38 -1.96
CA ALA A 471 10.66 -5.49 -1.04
C ALA A 471 9.70 -6.68 -1.28
N GLY A 472 8.54 -6.44 -1.89
CA GLY A 472 7.46 -7.42 -1.97
C GLY A 472 6.75 -7.66 -0.64
N LYS A 473 6.72 -6.65 0.23
CA LYS A 473 5.99 -6.67 1.51
C LYS A 473 4.74 -5.79 1.41
N PRO A 474 3.61 -6.21 2.00
CA PRO A 474 2.35 -5.51 1.90
C PRO A 474 2.39 -4.17 2.64
N ILE A 475 1.78 -3.14 2.05
CA ILE A 475 1.66 -1.82 2.67
C ILE A 475 0.24 -1.25 2.66
N ILE A 476 -0.15 -0.71 3.81
CA ILE A 476 -1.46 -0.11 4.07
C ILE A 476 -1.34 1.42 4.06
N CYS A 477 -2.21 2.11 3.32
CA CYS A 477 -2.45 3.54 3.50
C CYS A 477 -3.64 3.75 4.46
N ALA A 478 -3.49 4.61 5.48
CA ALA A 478 -4.43 4.68 6.59
C ALA A 478 -4.73 6.10 7.10
N THR A 479 -5.88 6.21 7.76
CA THR A 479 -6.42 7.40 8.46
C THR A 479 -6.88 8.53 7.53
N GLN A 480 -8.05 9.09 7.87
CA GLN A 480 -8.70 10.23 7.21
C GLN A 480 -8.92 10.08 5.68
N MET A 481 -9.06 8.85 5.18
CA MET A 481 -9.18 8.60 3.73
C MET A 481 -10.53 9.08 3.18
N LEU A 482 -11.62 8.93 3.94
CA LEU A 482 -12.96 9.45 3.61
C LEU A 482 -13.57 10.18 4.82
N GLU A 483 -12.77 10.90 5.63
CA GLU A 483 -13.16 11.39 6.97
C GLU A 483 -14.51 12.13 7.01
N SER A 484 -14.82 12.96 6.01
CA SER A 484 -16.11 13.68 5.96
C SER A 484 -17.33 12.76 5.90
N MET A 485 -17.16 11.50 5.46
CA MET A 485 -18.21 10.48 5.44
C MET A 485 -18.61 9.95 6.82
N ILE A 486 -17.90 10.32 7.89
CA ILE A 486 -18.40 10.14 9.25
C ILE A 486 -19.77 10.84 9.41
N LYS A 487 -19.98 11.99 8.76
CA LYS A 487 -21.21 12.81 8.88
C LYS A 487 -21.87 13.20 7.55
N LYS A 488 -21.43 12.66 6.41
CA LYS A 488 -21.96 13.00 5.07
C LYS A 488 -22.10 11.74 4.19
N PRO A 489 -23.18 11.60 3.41
CA PRO A 489 -23.39 10.40 2.58
C PRO A 489 -22.46 10.33 1.34
N ARG A 490 -21.64 11.36 1.07
CA ARG A 490 -20.66 11.40 -0.02
C ARG A 490 -19.37 12.13 0.41
N PRO A 491 -18.21 11.75 -0.15
CA PRO A 491 -16.92 12.35 0.21
C PRO A 491 -16.68 13.71 -0.47
N THR A 492 -15.64 14.39 0.01
CA THR A 492 -15.02 15.53 -0.68
C THR A 492 -14.29 15.07 -1.96
N ARG A 493 -13.87 16.03 -2.80
CA ARG A 493 -13.02 15.72 -3.97
C ARG A 493 -11.58 15.38 -3.57
N ALA A 494 -11.10 15.93 -2.45
CA ALA A 494 -9.79 15.61 -1.89
C ALA A 494 -9.73 14.16 -1.40
N GLU A 495 -10.73 13.71 -0.64
CA GLU A 495 -10.88 12.32 -0.16
C GLU A 495 -10.97 11.32 -1.33
N GLY A 496 -11.75 11.63 -2.36
CA GLY A 496 -11.81 10.81 -3.58
C GLY A 496 -10.46 10.71 -4.30
N SER A 497 -9.72 11.82 -4.37
CA SER A 497 -8.38 11.86 -4.96
C SER A 497 -7.34 11.12 -4.11
N ASP A 498 -7.43 11.20 -2.77
CA ASP A 498 -6.52 10.56 -1.83
C ASP A 498 -6.59 9.03 -1.92
N VAL A 499 -7.81 8.47 -1.91
CA VAL A 499 -8.02 7.02 -2.10
C VAL A 499 -7.47 6.57 -3.46
N ALA A 500 -7.73 7.32 -4.54
CA ALA A 500 -7.21 6.99 -5.87
C ALA A 500 -5.67 7.05 -5.92
N ASN A 501 -5.07 8.09 -5.35
CA ASN A 501 -3.61 8.26 -5.33
C ASN A 501 -2.90 7.22 -4.46
N ALA A 502 -3.48 6.79 -3.34
CA ALA A 502 -2.93 5.69 -2.54
C ALA A 502 -2.88 4.37 -3.32
N VAL A 503 -3.91 4.10 -4.14
CA VAL A 503 -3.94 2.92 -5.03
C VAL A 503 -2.94 3.06 -6.18
N LEU A 504 -2.84 4.24 -6.81
CA LEU A 504 -1.90 4.52 -7.91
C LEU A 504 -0.42 4.52 -7.46
N ASP A 505 -0.13 4.97 -6.23
CA ASP A 505 1.19 4.80 -5.58
C ASP A 505 1.54 3.31 -5.40
N GLY A 506 0.53 2.43 -5.41
CA GLY A 506 0.68 0.99 -5.33
C GLY A 506 0.53 0.41 -3.92
N ALA A 507 -0.28 1.04 -3.05
CA ALA A 507 -0.65 0.42 -1.77
C ALA A 507 -1.39 -0.92 -1.98
N ASP A 508 -1.17 -1.87 -1.07
CA ASP A 508 -1.88 -3.16 -1.08
C ASP A 508 -3.25 -3.06 -0.42
N CYS A 509 -3.38 -2.17 0.57
CA CYS A 509 -4.64 -1.92 1.27
C CYS A 509 -4.87 -0.43 1.55
N ILE A 510 -6.14 -0.08 1.62
CA ILE A 510 -6.67 1.20 2.10
C ILE A 510 -7.54 0.97 3.33
N MET A 511 -7.57 1.93 4.27
CA MET A 511 -8.19 1.74 5.59
C MET A 511 -9.17 2.85 5.98
N LEU A 512 -10.31 2.44 6.53
CA LEU A 512 -11.29 3.30 7.19
C LEU A 512 -11.14 3.22 8.71
N SER A 513 -11.18 4.39 9.36
CA SER A 513 -10.96 4.60 10.78
C SER A 513 -12.24 5.06 11.48
N GLY A 514 -12.51 6.37 11.50
CA GLY A 514 -13.73 6.90 12.11
C GLY A 514 -14.97 6.58 11.28
N GLU A 515 -14.81 6.53 9.95
CA GLU A 515 -15.85 6.37 8.95
C GLU A 515 -16.69 5.10 9.18
N THR A 516 -16.06 3.98 9.55
CA THR A 516 -16.75 2.71 9.84
C THR A 516 -16.96 2.45 11.33
N ALA A 517 -16.13 3.00 12.22
CA ALA A 517 -16.25 2.72 13.66
C ALA A 517 -17.37 3.53 14.33
N LYS A 518 -17.51 4.82 13.96
CA LYS A 518 -18.39 5.81 14.60
C LYS A 518 -19.17 6.69 13.61
N GLY A 519 -19.03 6.44 12.31
CA GLY A 519 -19.68 7.21 11.26
C GLY A 519 -21.14 6.82 11.03
N ASP A 520 -21.91 7.78 10.49
CA ASP A 520 -23.34 7.64 10.20
C ASP A 520 -23.58 6.88 8.88
N TYR A 521 -22.55 6.72 8.05
CA TYR A 521 -22.60 6.13 6.70
C TYR A 521 -21.53 5.03 6.47
N PRO A 522 -21.42 4.00 7.33
CA PRO A 522 -20.34 3.02 7.29
C PRO A 522 -20.35 2.15 6.01
N LEU A 523 -21.53 1.85 5.46
CA LEU A 523 -21.65 1.06 4.23
C LEU A 523 -21.26 1.88 3.00
N GLU A 524 -21.67 3.14 2.94
CA GLU A 524 -21.39 4.06 1.85
C GLU A 524 -19.89 4.35 1.77
N ALA A 525 -19.21 4.48 2.91
CA ALA A 525 -17.75 4.63 2.96
C ALA A 525 -17.01 3.40 2.38
N VAL A 526 -17.42 2.18 2.75
CA VAL A 526 -16.86 0.93 2.19
C VAL A 526 -17.13 0.82 0.68
N ARG A 527 -18.36 1.10 0.23
CA ARG A 527 -18.74 1.10 -1.19
C ARG A 527 -17.95 2.14 -1.98
N THR A 528 -17.74 3.32 -1.40
CA THR A 528 -16.98 4.43 -2.00
C THR A 528 -15.50 4.04 -2.16
N GLN A 529 -14.85 3.48 -1.13
CA GLN A 529 -13.49 2.94 -1.28
C GLN A 529 -13.42 1.82 -2.33
N HIS A 530 -14.41 0.90 -2.36
CA HIS A 530 -14.45 -0.18 -3.34
C HIS A 530 -14.51 0.33 -4.78
N MET A 531 -15.37 1.32 -5.07
CA MET A 531 -15.50 1.89 -6.41
C MET A 531 -14.24 2.68 -6.82
N ILE A 532 -13.74 3.58 -5.97
CA ILE A 532 -12.53 4.37 -6.29
C ILE A 532 -11.32 3.45 -6.53
N ALA A 533 -11.18 2.38 -5.74
CA ALA A 533 -10.10 1.41 -5.93
C ALA A 533 -10.18 0.70 -7.30
N ARG A 534 -11.37 0.36 -7.80
CA ARG A 534 -11.55 -0.24 -9.14
C ARG A 534 -11.14 0.70 -10.27
N GLU A 535 -11.53 1.98 -10.19
CA GLU A 535 -11.14 2.97 -11.20
C GLU A 535 -9.63 3.22 -11.19
N ALA A 536 -9.05 3.44 -10.00
CA ALA A 536 -7.61 3.64 -9.82
C ALA A 536 -6.78 2.39 -10.16
N GLU A 537 -7.37 1.20 -10.07
CA GLU A 537 -6.78 -0.05 -10.56
C GLU A 537 -6.73 -0.11 -12.07
N ALA A 538 -7.82 0.25 -12.77
CA ALA A 538 -7.83 0.29 -14.22
C ALA A 538 -6.87 1.37 -14.77
N ALA A 539 -6.85 2.54 -14.14
CA ALA A 539 -6.00 3.69 -14.48
C ALA A 539 -4.51 3.55 -14.06
N MET A 540 -4.06 2.39 -13.57
CA MET A 540 -2.64 2.17 -13.26
C MET A 540 -1.84 1.86 -14.53
N PHE A 541 -0.71 2.56 -14.75
CA PHE A 541 0.18 2.32 -15.90
C PHE A 541 1.04 1.05 -15.72
N HIS A 542 0.38 -0.10 -15.74
CA HIS A 542 0.95 -1.42 -15.44
C HIS A 542 2.22 -1.74 -16.23
N ARG A 543 2.33 -1.30 -17.49
CA ARG A 543 3.52 -1.50 -18.34
C ARG A 543 4.78 -0.96 -17.68
N GLN A 544 4.76 0.30 -17.22
CA GLN A 544 5.90 0.89 -16.52
C GLN A 544 6.09 0.25 -15.14
N VAL A 545 5.03 0.08 -14.35
CA VAL A 545 5.12 -0.48 -12.99
C VAL A 545 5.76 -1.87 -13.00
N PHE A 546 5.33 -2.75 -13.90
CA PHE A 546 5.89 -4.09 -14.07
C PHE A 546 7.34 -4.04 -14.58
N GLU A 547 7.66 -3.19 -15.55
CA GLU A 547 9.04 -3.05 -16.03
C GLU A 547 9.98 -2.53 -14.94
N ASP A 548 9.60 -1.51 -14.17
CA ASP A 548 10.45 -0.95 -13.12
C ASP A 548 10.59 -1.90 -11.91
N LEU A 549 9.56 -2.67 -11.56
CA LEU A 549 9.67 -3.78 -10.60
C LEU A 549 10.63 -4.86 -11.10
N ARG A 550 10.50 -5.30 -12.36
CA ARG A 550 11.37 -6.30 -13.00
C ARG A 550 12.82 -5.80 -13.12
N ARG A 551 13.05 -4.50 -13.35
CA ARG A 551 14.38 -3.86 -13.38
C ARG A 551 14.99 -3.64 -12.00
N CYS A 552 14.17 -3.50 -10.95
CA CYS A 552 14.63 -3.49 -9.56
C CYS A 552 15.06 -4.87 -9.03
N LEU A 553 14.79 -5.92 -9.80
CA LEU A 553 15.11 -7.32 -9.52
C LEU A 553 16.28 -7.81 -10.37
N PRO A 554 16.99 -8.87 -9.95
CA PRO A 554 18.25 -9.27 -10.57
C PRO A 554 18.06 -9.91 -11.96
N PRO A 555 18.97 -9.69 -12.93
CA PRO A 555 19.07 -10.52 -14.11
C PRO A 555 19.60 -11.92 -13.73
N SER A 556 19.08 -12.97 -14.39
CA SER A 556 19.55 -14.34 -14.20
C SER A 556 20.91 -14.59 -14.86
N THR A 557 21.66 -15.56 -14.32
CA THR A 557 22.92 -16.07 -14.88
C THR A 557 22.82 -17.54 -15.31
N ASP A 558 21.61 -18.12 -15.35
CA ASP A 558 21.37 -19.45 -15.92
C ASP A 558 21.57 -19.41 -17.45
N PRO A 559 22.51 -20.17 -18.03
CA PRO A 559 22.67 -20.24 -19.48
C PRO A 559 21.41 -20.72 -20.20
N ALA A 560 20.60 -21.60 -19.59
CA ALA A 560 19.34 -22.05 -20.17
C ALA A 560 18.23 -20.97 -20.14
N GLU A 561 18.37 -19.95 -19.30
CA GLU A 561 17.47 -18.78 -19.23
C GLU A 561 17.95 -17.65 -20.16
N ALA A 562 19.27 -17.43 -20.25
CA ALA A 562 19.85 -16.52 -21.22
C ALA A 562 19.64 -17.00 -22.67
N ILE A 563 19.83 -18.30 -22.94
CA ILE A 563 19.52 -18.92 -24.24
C ILE A 563 18.02 -18.85 -24.51
N ALA A 564 17.16 -19.11 -23.52
CA ALA A 564 15.72 -18.95 -23.68
C ALA A 564 15.33 -17.54 -24.14
N ILE A 565 15.84 -16.49 -23.49
CA ILE A 565 15.55 -15.10 -23.85
C ILE A 565 16.07 -14.77 -25.26
N GLY A 566 17.31 -15.16 -25.60
CA GLY A 566 17.86 -14.93 -26.95
C GLY A 566 17.15 -15.72 -28.06
N ALA A 567 16.68 -16.93 -27.76
CA ALA A 567 15.93 -17.77 -28.68
C ALA A 567 14.49 -17.28 -28.90
N VAL A 568 13.86 -16.81 -27.80
CA VAL A 568 12.62 -16.05 -27.83
C VAL A 568 12.79 -14.83 -28.74
N GLU A 569 13.84 -14.03 -28.57
CA GLU A 569 14.09 -12.83 -29.39
C GLU A 569 14.36 -13.19 -30.88
N ALA A 570 15.09 -14.27 -31.15
CA ALA A 570 15.44 -14.70 -32.51
C ALA A 570 14.23 -15.12 -33.36
N SER A 571 13.23 -15.79 -32.77
CA SER A 571 12.05 -16.27 -33.52
C SER A 571 11.22 -15.14 -34.16
N PHE A 572 11.24 -13.94 -33.60
CA PHE A 572 10.49 -12.78 -34.13
C PHE A 572 11.20 -12.13 -35.31
N LYS A 573 12.49 -12.44 -35.52
CA LYS A 573 13.24 -12.01 -36.71
C LYS A 573 13.12 -12.97 -37.89
N ILE A 574 12.76 -14.23 -37.65
CA ILE A 574 12.65 -15.27 -38.71
C ILE A 574 11.23 -15.84 -38.89
N LEU A 575 10.25 -15.37 -38.11
CA LEU A 575 8.84 -15.82 -38.14
C LEU A 575 8.67 -17.34 -38.02
N ALA A 576 9.46 -17.97 -37.15
CA ALA A 576 9.44 -19.42 -36.95
C ALA A 576 8.06 -19.89 -36.42
N SER A 577 7.39 -20.78 -37.18
CA SER A 577 6.03 -21.26 -36.90
C SER A 577 5.96 -22.32 -35.79
N ALA A 578 7.08 -22.95 -35.45
CA ALA A 578 7.21 -23.85 -34.31
C ALA A 578 8.66 -23.89 -33.83
N PHE A 579 8.88 -24.38 -32.61
CA PHE A 579 10.19 -24.81 -32.14
C PHE A 579 10.21 -26.32 -31.93
N ILE A 580 11.18 -26.97 -32.56
CA ILE A 580 11.56 -28.36 -32.27
C ILE A 580 12.80 -28.28 -31.38
N VAL A 581 12.71 -28.84 -30.19
CA VAL A 581 13.85 -29.06 -29.29
C VAL A 581 13.85 -30.54 -28.94
N LEU A 582 15.03 -31.13 -28.77
CA LEU A 582 15.23 -32.56 -28.51
C LEU A 582 16.14 -32.72 -27.30
N THR A 583 15.73 -33.50 -26.29
CA THR A 583 16.60 -33.84 -25.15
C THR A 583 16.60 -35.33 -24.81
N GLY A 584 17.81 -35.88 -24.60
CA GLY A 584 18.00 -37.18 -23.96
C GLY A 584 18.09 -37.11 -22.43
N SER A 585 17.90 -35.92 -21.83
CA SER A 585 18.14 -35.69 -20.38
C SER A 585 17.38 -34.50 -19.76
N GLY A 586 16.40 -33.89 -20.46
CA GLY A 586 15.40 -33.00 -19.86
C GLY A 586 15.87 -31.62 -19.40
N ARG A 587 16.85 -30.97 -20.07
CA ARG A 587 17.42 -29.66 -19.60
C ARG A 587 17.33 -28.45 -20.54
N MET A 588 16.78 -28.54 -21.75
CA MET A 588 16.64 -27.36 -22.66
C MET A 588 15.26 -27.16 -23.31
N GLU A 589 14.30 -28.08 -23.13
CA GLU A 589 13.25 -28.33 -24.12
C GLU A 589 12.04 -27.37 -24.13
N ARG A 590 11.92 -26.42 -23.20
CA ARG A 590 10.63 -25.74 -22.90
C ARG A 590 10.69 -24.23 -22.59
N ARG A 591 11.55 -23.44 -23.24
CA ARG A 591 11.66 -21.99 -22.97
C ARG A 591 11.84 -21.10 -24.21
N PHE A 592 11.39 -21.54 -25.39
CA PHE A 592 11.49 -20.78 -26.63
C PHE A 592 10.08 -20.27 -27.05
N LEU A 593 9.98 -19.09 -27.70
CA LEU A 593 8.74 -18.32 -28.06
C LEU A 593 8.04 -17.67 -26.83
N SER A 594 7.91 -16.34 -26.67
CA SER A 594 7.66 -15.29 -27.69
C SER A 594 8.09 -13.84 -27.30
N VAL A 595 8.18 -12.94 -28.32
CA VAL A 595 8.42 -11.45 -28.33
C VAL A 595 9.90 -11.03 -28.54
N ARG A 596 10.32 -10.17 -29.51
CA ARG A 596 9.78 -8.86 -29.95
C ARG A 596 10.26 -8.40 -31.35
N ILE A 597 9.52 -7.50 -32.00
CA ILE A 597 10.05 -6.44 -32.89
C ILE A 597 9.64 -5.09 -32.28
N ALA A 598 10.60 -4.17 -32.11
CA ALA A 598 10.49 -2.72 -31.85
C ALA A 598 11.73 -2.28 -31.03
N ARG A 599 12.80 -1.80 -31.70
CA ARG A 599 14.04 -1.36 -31.01
C ARG A 599 14.89 -0.31 -31.75
N GLU A 600 14.34 0.38 -32.75
CA GLU A 600 15.07 1.39 -33.53
C GLU A 600 14.38 2.77 -33.55
N ALA A 601 13.47 3.04 -32.59
CA ALA A 601 12.83 4.34 -32.39
C ALA A 601 13.30 5.09 -31.12
N GLU A 602 13.83 4.39 -30.11
CA GLU A 602 14.12 4.95 -28.77
C GLU A 602 15.47 5.71 -28.68
N ALA A 603 15.88 6.41 -29.74
CA ALA A 603 17.16 7.13 -29.79
C ALA A 603 17.15 8.51 -29.08
N ALA A 604 16.02 8.91 -28.47
CA ALA A 604 15.73 10.32 -28.15
C ALA A 604 15.35 10.64 -26.69
N THR A 605 15.67 9.79 -25.70
CA THR A 605 15.35 10.05 -24.27
C THR A 605 16.45 9.64 -23.29
N PHE A 606 16.83 10.54 -22.39
CA PHE A 606 18.08 10.44 -21.60
C PHE A 606 17.90 9.82 -20.19
N HIS A 607 17.64 8.51 -20.10
CA HIS A 607 17.41 7.81 -18.81
C HIS A 607 18.65 7.18 -18.15
N ARG A 608 19.86 7.41 -18.69
CA ARG A 608 21.06 6.60 -18.38
C ARG A 608 21.50 6.58 -16.91
N GLN A 609 21.36 7.68 -16.17
CA GLN A 609 21.86 7.77 -14.78
C GLN A 609 21.02 6.96 -13.77
N LEU A 610 19.70 6.85 -13.97
CA LEU A 610 18.85 6.04 -13.08
C LEU A 610 19.14 4.53 -13.24
N PHE A 611 19.34 4.11 -14.49
CA PHE A 611 19.65 2.74 -14.88
C PHE A 611 20.94 2.21 -14.24
N GLU A 612 22.04 2.99 -14.27
CA GLU A 612 23.32 2.58 -13.69
C GLU A 612 23.30 2.57 -12.15
N GLY A 613 22.43 3.36 -11.50
CA GLY A 613 22.22 3.36 -10.06
C GLY A 613 21.47 2.12 -9.56
N LEU A 614 20.30 1.80 -10.15
CA LEU A 614 19.49 0.65 -9.76
C LEU A 614 20.26 -0.67 -9.92
N ARG A 615 21.03 -0.81 -11.01
CA ARG A 615 21.84 -1.99 -11.37
C ARG A 615 22.86 -2.41 -10.30
N ARG A 616 23.24 -1.53 -9.37
CA ARG A 616 24.20 -1.82 -8.28
C ARG A 616 23.54 -2.25 -6.96
N SER A 617 22.21 -2.37 -6.92
CA SER A 617 21.43 -2.52 -5.67
C SER A 617 20.64 -3.83 -5.51
N SER A 618 20.79 -4.80 -6.41
CA SER A 618 19.98 -6.03 -6.44
C SER A 618 20.72 -7.26 -5.89
N ILE A 619 19.96 -8.14 -5.22
CA ILE A 619 20.43 -9.40 -4.65
C ILE A 619 19.97 -10.55 -5.57
N LEU A 620 20.90 -11.43 -5.96
CA LEU A 620 20.62 -12.61 -6.79
C LEU A 620 19.82 -13.67 -6.00
N THR A 621 18.80 -14.26 -6.63
CA THR A 621 18.03 -15.39 -6.06
C THR A 621 18.23 -16.67 -6.88
N ARG A 622 18.01 -17.82 -6.24
CA ARG A 622 17.98 -19.15 -6.87
C ARG A 622 16.64 -19.88 -6.64
N ASP A 623 15.62 -19.17 -6.17
CA ASP A 623 14.31 -19.75 -5.88
C ASP A 623 13.46 -19.92 -7.16
N PRO A 624 13.11 -21.15 -7.56
CA PRO A 624 12.28 -21.37 -8.74
C PRO A 624 10.86 -20.81 -8.59
N SER A 625 10.37 -20.61 -7.37
CA SER A 625 9.04 -20.03 -7.11
C SER A 625 8.95 -18.56 -7.53
N ASP A 626 10.07 -17.82 -7.41
CA ASP A 626 10.14 -16.40 -7.78
C ASP A 626 10.21 -16.25 -9.30
N ALA A 627 11.08 -17.03 -9.96
CA ALA A 627 11.20 -17.08 -11.42
C ALA A 627 9.87 -17.47 -12.12
N VAL A 628 9.13 -18.44 -11.56
CA VAL A 628 7.82 -18.84 -12.09
C VAL A 628 6.73 -17.81 -11.77
N ALA A 629 6.83 -17.04 -10.68
CA ALA A 629 5.95 -15.90 -10.43
C ALA A 629 6.17 -14.77 -11.46
N VAL A 630 7.42 -14.43 -11.82
CA VAL A 630 7.70 -13.46 -12.90
C VAL A 630 7.10 -13.93 -14.22
N GLY A 631 7.39 -15.18 -14.60
CA GLY A 631 6.94 -15.76 -15.88
C GLY A 631 5.42 -15.83 -15.99
N ALA A 632 4.71 -16.08 -14.88
CA ALA A 632 3.26 -16.06 -14.84
C ALA A 632 2.67 -14.66 -15.04
N VAL A 633 3.28 -13.62 -14.46
CA VAL A 633 2.78 -12.25 -14.61
C VAL A 633 3.09 -11.69 -15.99
N GLU A 634 4.29 -11.92 -16.53
CA GLU A 634 4.63 -11.64 -17.94
C GLU A 634 3.64 -12.33 -18.89
N SER A 635 3.36 -13.63 -18.67
CA SER A 635 2.37 -14.38 -19.46
C SER A 635 0.96 -13.78 -19.34
N SER A 636 0.55 -13.38 -18.13
CA SER A 636 -0.79 -12.79 -17.88
C SER A 636 -0.99 -11.48 -18.64
N PHE A 637 0.03 -10.62 -18.72
CA PHE A 637 -0.01 -9.44 -19.56
C PHE A 637 0.01 -9.82 -21.04
N LYS A 638 0.84 -10.79 -21.44
CA LYS A 638 1.05 -11.12 -22.85
C LYS A 638 -0.16 -11.78 -23.55
N CYS A 639 -0.97 -12.52 -22.82
CA CYS A 639 -2.23 -13.10 -23.32
C CYS A 639 -3.50 -12.42 -22.77
N CYS A 640 -3.36 -11.26 -22.11
CA CYS A 640 -4.46 -10.52 -21.45
C CYS A 640 -5.33 -11.42 -20.56
N ALA A 641 -4.70 -12.28 -19.74
CA ALA A 641 -5.40 -13.31 -18.97
C ALA A 641 -6.42 -12.70 -18.00
N SER A 642 -7.64 -13.26 -17.96
CA SER A 642 -8.71 -12.79 -17.08
C SER A 642 -8.51 -13.19 -15.60
N GLY A 643 -7.49 -13.98 -15.28
CA GLY A 643 -7.17 -14.39 -13.91
C GLY A 643 -5.90 -15.25 -13.78
N ILE A 644 -5.34 -15.28 -12.57
CA ILE A 644 -4.18 -16.10 -12.19
C ILE A 644 -4.59 -17.01 -11.01
N ILE A 645 -4.82 -18.29 -11.25
CA ILE A 645 -5.16 -19.28 -10.22
C ILE A 645 -3.86 -19.82 -9.61
N VAL A 646 -3.73 -19.80 -8.29
CA VAL A 646 -2.54 -20.29 -7.58
C VAL A 646 -2.92 -21.17 -6.38
N LEU A 647 -2.40 -22.40 -6.36
CA LEU A 647 -2.60 -23.32 -5.26
C LEU A 647 -1.51 -23.09 -4.18
N THR A 648 -1.91 -22.71 -2.95
CA THR A 648 -0.98 -22.31 -1.89
C THR A 648 -1.36 -22.84 -0.50
N LYS A 649 -0.37 -23.19 0.33
CA LYS A 649 -0.56 -23.64 1.73
C LYS A 649 -0.21 -22.57 2.78
N SER A 650 0.63 -21.61 2.43
CA SER A 650 1.20 -20.61 3.34
C SER A 650 1.23 -19.19 2.75
N GLY A 651 0.40 -18.93 1.73
CA GLY A 651 0.28 -17.64 1.05
C GLY A 651 1.43 -17.37 0.06
N ARG A 652 2.68 -17.60 0.47
CA ARG A 652 3.95 -17.28 -0.22
C ARG A 652 3.88 -17.22 -1.75
N SER A 653 3.46 -18.29 -2.44
CA SER A 653 3.44 -18.31 -3.91
C SER A 653 2.51 -17.25 -4.52
N ALA A 654 1.38 -16.96 -3.88
CA ALA A 654 0.47 -15.88 -4.26
C ALA A 654 1.04 -14.50 -3.92
N HIS A 655 1.77 -14.37 -2.80
CA HIS A 655 2.46 -13.13 -2.42
C HIS A 655 3.55 -12.76 -3.43
N LEU A 656 4.30 -13.78 -3.91
CA LEU A 656 5.31 -13.61 -4.97
C LEU A 656 4.67 -13.11 -6.27
N ILE A 657 3.51 -13.64 -6.68
CA ILE A 657 2.77 -13.14 -7.85
C ILE A 657 2.31 -11.68 -7.62
N SER A 658 1.71 -11.38 -6.46
CA SER A 658 1.24 -10.03 -6.07
C SER A 658 2.34 -8.96 -6.12
N ARG A 659 3.58 -9.34 -5.82
CA ARG A 659 4.76 -8.45 -5.89
C ARG A 659 4.95 -7.83 -7.27
N TYR A 660 4.67 -8.57 -8.34
CA TYR A 660 4.82 -8.09 -9.73
C TYR A 660 3.63 -7.27 -10.22
N ARG A 661 2.66 -6.98 -9.35
CA ARG A 661 1.48 -6.13 -9.62
C ARG A 661 0.75 -6.50 -10.93
N PRO A 662 0.34 -7.78 -11.13
CA PRO A 662 -0.50 -8.15 -12.25
C PRO A 662 -1.82 -7.37 -12.21
N ARG A 663 -2.35 -7.06 -13.39
CA ARG A 663 -3.69 -6.50 -13.57
C ARG A 663 -4.78 -7.52 -13.28
N ALA A 664 -4.54 -8.77 -13.68
CA ALA A 664 -5.44 -9.91 -13.50
C ALA A 664 -5.55 -10.32 -12.00
N PRO A 665 -6.75 -10.66 -11.50
CA PRO A 665 -6.94 -11.11 -10.13
C PRO A 665 -6.25 -12.46 -9.86
N ILE A 666 -5.63 -12.57 -8.69
CA ILE A 666 -4.89 -13.75 -8.22
C ILE A 666 -5.81 -14.60 -7.34
N LEU A 667 -6.42 -15.63 -7.90
CA LEU A 667 -7.31 -16.58 -7.21
C LEU A 667 -6.46 -17.55 -6.39
N ALA A 668 -6.20 -17.20 -5.12
CA ALA A 668 -5.33 -17.97 -4.24
C ALA A 668 -6.10 -19.01 -3.44
N LEU A 669 -6.01 -20.27 -3.85
CA LEU A 669 -6.72 -21.38 -3.22
C LEU A 669 -5.89 -22.01 -2.10
N THR A 670 -6.52 -22.17 -0.93
CA THR A 670 -5.86 -22.80 0.22
C THR A 670 -6.83 -23.59 1.10
N ARG A 671 -6.33 -24.67 1.72
CA ARG A 671 -7.00 -25.39 2.81
C ARG A 671 -6.70 -24.79 4.20
N ASN A 672 -5.91 -23.72 4.28
CA ASN A 672 -5.57 -23.03 5.53
C ASN A 672 -6.36 -21.73 5.66
N GLU A 673 -7.36 -21.71 6.54
CA GLU A 673 -8.25 -20.56 6.72
C GLU A 673 -7.52 -19.29 7.17
N GLN A 674 -6.53 -19.38 8.07
CA GLN A 674 -5.69 -18.24 8.47
C GLN A 674 -4.88 -17.70 7.28
N THR A 675 -4.38 -18.58 6.40
CA THR A 675 -3.72 -18.14 5.15
C THR A 675 -4.71 -17.41 4.23
N ALA A 676 -5.94 -17.89 4.11
CA ALA A 676 -6.97 -17.22 3.31
C ALA A 676 -7.31 -15.84 3.87
N ARG A 677 -7.39 -15.70 5.20
CA ARG A 677 -7.65 -14.41 5.88
C ARG A 677 -6.46 -13.43 5.79
N GLN A 678 -5.22 -13.90 5.96
CA GLN A 678 -4.01 -13.08 5.87
C GLN A 678 -3.69 -12.62 4.44
N ALA A 679 -4.08 -13.38 3.42
CA ALA A 679 -3.79 -13.07 2.03
C ALA A 679 -4.39 -11.73 1.54
N HIS A 680 -5.48 -11.26 2.17
CA HIS A 680 -6.07 -9.95 1.89
C HIS A 680 -5.14 -8.75 2.11
N LEU A 681 -4.02 -8.93 2.81
CA LEU A 681 -2.98 -7.89 2.96
C LEU A 681 -2.26 -7.56 1.65
N TYR A 682 -2.40 -8.38 0.60
CA TYR A 682 -1.60 -8.31 -0.63
C TYR A 682 -2.47 -7.98 -1.86
N ARG A 683 -2.05 -7.00 -2.65
CA ARG A 683 -2.77 -6.51 -3.82
C ARG A 683 -3.04 -7.61 -4.85
N GLY A 684 -4.28 -7.68 -5.32
CA GLY A 684 -4.72 -8.60 -6.36
C GLY A 684 -5.06 -10.00 -5.84
N ILE A 685 -4.75 -10.34 -4.58
CA ILE A 685 -5.09 -11.66 -4.07
C ILE A 685 -6.58 -11.72 -3.69
N PHE A 686 -7.32 -12.55 -4.41
CA PHE A 686 -8.65 -13.00 -4.04
C PHE A 686 -8.56 -14.37 -3.37
N PRO A 687 -8.55 -14.46 -2.02
CA PRO A 687 -8.35 -15.72 -1.33
C PRO A 687 -9.61 -16.59 -1.35
N ILE A 688 -9.42 -17.87 -1.70
CA ILE A 688 -10.46 -18.87 -1.77
C ILE A 688 -10.13 -19.98 -0.78
N PHE A 689 -10.94 -20.09 0.27
CA PHE A 689 -10.86 -21.18 1.24
C PHE A 689 -11.51 -22.43 0.66
N TYR A 690 -10.77 -23.54 0.65
CA TYR A 690 -11.23 -24.84 0.14
C TYR A 690 -11.30 -25.82 1.31
N ASN A 691 -12.51 -26.17 1.74
CA ASN A 691 -12.75 -27.01 2.93
C ASN A 691 -12.85 -28.52 2.62
N LYS A 692 -13.01 -28.92 1.34
CA LYS A 692 -13.14 -30.33 0.96
C LYS A 692 -11.86 -31.10 1.27
N ALA A 693 -12.02 -32.35 1.71
CA ALA A 693 -10.95 -33.28 2.05
C ALA A 693 -9.91 -33.42 0.91
N SER A 694 -8.70 -33.88 1.25
CA SER A 694 -7.69 -34.26 0.25
C SER A 694 -8.09 -35.54 -0.46
N ASN A 695 -7.98 -35.57 -1.78
CA ASN A 695 -7.95 -36.81 -2.54
C ASN A 695 -6.54 -37.42 -2.43
N ASP A 696 -6.45 -38.75 -2.26
CA ASP A 696 -5.18 -39.49 -2.18
C ASP A 696 -4.39 -39.40 -3.49
N ILE A 697 -5.09 -39.32 -4.63
CA ILE A 697 -4.49 -39.07 -5.94
C ILE A 697 -4.22 -37.56 -6.06
N TRP A 698 -2.97 -37.17 -5.79
CA TRP A 698 -2.55 -35.76 -5.75
C TRP A 698 -2.84 -34.98 -7.05
N ALA A 699 -2.81 -35.63 -8.22
CA ALA A 699 -3.17 -34.98 -9.48
C ALA A 699 -4.65 -34.57 -9.52
N GLU A 700 -5.55 -35.49 -9.14
CA GLU A 700 -6.98 -35.19 -9.00
C GLU A 700 -7.22 -34.16 -7.88
N ASP A 701 -6.49 -34.22 -6.77
CA ASP A 701 -6.57 -33.22 -5.71
C ASP A 701 -6.17 -31.81 -6.18
N VAL A 702 -5.23 -31.71 -7.14
CA VAL A 702 -4.85 -30.47 -7.81
C VAL A 702 -5.97 -29.99 -8.74
N ASP A 703 -6.44 -30.85 -9.64
CA ASP A 703 -7.40 -30.45 -10.67
C ASP A 703 -8.81 -30.18 -10.08
N LEU A 704 -9.23 -30.91 -9.02
CA LEU A 704 -10.44 -30.60 -8.23
C LEU A 704 -10.40 -29.22 -7.58
N ARG A 705 -9.21 -28.76 -7.17
CA ARG A 705 -9.01 -27.40 -6.64
C ARG A 705 -8.99 -26.37 -7.78
N VAL A 706 -8.28 -26.64 -8.88
CA VAL A 706 -8.26 -25.73 -10.05
C VAL A 706 -9.67 -25.53 -10.60
N ASN A 707 -10.47 -26.58 -10.75
CA ASN A 707 -11.85 -26.48 -11.23
C ASN A 707 -12.72 -25.65 -10.28
N PHE A 708 -12.61 -25.83 -8.96
CA PHE A 708 -13.30 -24.96 -8.00
C PHE A 708 -12.86 -23.49 -8.10
N ALA A 709 -11.60 -23.21 -8.45
CA ALA A 709 -11.15 -21.86 -8.74
C ALA A 709 -11.82 -21.28 -10.00
N MET A 710 -11.98 -22.10 -11.04
CA MET A 710 -12.72 -21.72 -12.26
C MET A 710 -14.18 -21.39 -11.93
N ASP A 711 -14.84 -22.23 -11.14
CA ASP A 711 -16.24 -22.06 -10.78
C ASP A 711 -16.47 -20.82 -9.91
N VAL A 712 -15.55 -20.53 -8.97
CA VAL A 712 -15.57 -19.26 -8.22
C VAL A 712 -15.35 -18.06 -9.14
N GLY A 713 -14.35 -18.10 -10.04
CA GLY A 713 -14.10 -17.00 -10.97
C GLY A 713 -15.27 -16.71 -11.92
N LYS A 714 -15.89 -17.76 -12.47
CA LYS A 714 -17.12 -17.68 -13.28
C LYS A 714 -18.28 -17.09 -12.46
N ALA A 715 -18.55 -17.61 -11.26
CA ALA A 715 -19.65 -17.14 -10.41
C ALA A 715 -19.44 -15.72 -9.84
N ARG A 716 -18.20 -15.23 -9.76
CA ARG A 716 -17.88 -13.83 -9.42
C ARG A 716 -17.84 -12.90 -10.63
N GLY A 717 -17.99 -13.42 -11.85
CA GLY A 717 -17.91 -12.62 -13.08
C GLY A 717 -16.49 -12.14 -13.42
N PHE A 718 -15.44 -12.76 -12.85
CA PHE A 718 -14.05 -12.41 -13.15
C PHE A 718 -13.63 -12.86 -14.55
N PHE A 719 -14.18 -13.99 -15.01
CA PHE A 719 -13.93 -14.56 -16.33
C PHE A 719 -15.07 -15.45 -16.81
N LYS A 720 -15.12 -15.70 -18.11
CA LYS A 720 -16.14 -16.52 -18.81
C LYS A 720 -15.51 -17.78 -19.42
N ALA A 721 -16.33 -18.76 -19.80
CA ALA A 721 -15.86 -19.91 -20.56
C ALA A 721 -15.24 -19.44 -21.90
N GLY A 722 -14.08 -19.98 -22.26
CA GLY A 722 -13.26 -19.54 -23.40
C GLY A 722 -12.23 -18.44 -23.08
N ASP A 723 -12.35 -17.71 -21.97
CA ASP A 723 -11.30 -16.77 -21.51
C ASP A 723 -10.00 -17.54 -21.18
N VAL A 724 -8.85 -16.86 -21.27
CA VAL A 724 -7.55 -17.45 -20.91
C VAL A 724 -7.20 -17.11 -19.45
N VAL A 725 -6.74 -18.11 -18.70
CA VAL A 725 -6.22 -17.96 -17.33
C VAL A 725 -4.87 -18.65 -17.14
N ILE A 726 -4.06 -18.12 -16.22
CA ILE A 726 -2.78 -18.71 -15.82
C ILE A 726 -3.02 -19.59 -14.58
N VAL A 727 -2.53 -20.83 -14.57
CA VAL A 727 -2.66 -21.75 -13.44
C VAL A 727 -1.28 -22.13 -12.91
N LEU A 728 -1.03 -21.85 -11.62
CA LEU A 728 0.21 -22.18 -10.93
C LEU A 728 0.02 -23.29 -9.90
N THR A 729 0.83 -24.34 -10.04
CA THR A 729 0.87 -25.50 -9.15
C THR A 729 2.30 -25.82 -8.74
N GLY A 730 2.45 -26.64 -7.70
CA GLY A 730 3.72 -27.34 -7.48
C GLY A 730 3.74 -28.67 -8.23
N TRP A 731 4.93 -29.25 -8.39
CA TRP A 731 5.10 -30.59 -8.97
C TRP A 731 4.88 -31.74 -7.98
N ARG A 732 4.77 -31.44 -6.68
CA ARG A 732 4.58 -32.42 -5.60
C ARG A 732 3.79 -31.83 -4.41
N PRO A 733 3.24 -32.68 -3.51
CA PRO A 733 2.65 -32.21 -2.25
C PRO A 733 3.62 -31.37 -1.38
N GLY A 734 3.06 -30.46 -0.59
CA GLY A 734 3.81 -29.66 0.39
C GLY A 734 3.87 -28.15 0.09
N SER A 735 4.67 -27.44 0.87
CA SER A 735 4.92 -26.00 0.72
C SER A 735 6.27 -25.75 0.03
N GLY A 736 6.39 -24.64 -0.72
CA GLY A 736 7.67 -24.20 -1.29
C GLY A 736 8.09 -24.90 -2.59
N TYR A 737 7.18 -25.62 -3.25
CA TYR A 737 7.47 -26.37 -4.49
C TYR A 737 6.71 -25.86 -5.72
N THR A 738 6.16 -24.64 -5.69
CA THR A 738 5.49 -24.02 -6.84
C THR A 738 6.49 -23.78 -7.97
N ASN A 739 6.36 -24.53 -9.06
CA ASN A 739 7.28 -24.51 -10.19
C ASN A 739 6.61 -24.85 -11.54
N THR A 740 5.31 -25.15 -11.53
CA THR A 740 4.54 -25.51 -12.72
C THR A 740 3.58 -24.38 -13.05
N MET A 741 3.65 -23.90 -14.29
CA MET A 741 2.74 -22.92 -14.87
C MET A 741 2.04 -23.56 -16.06
N ARG A 742 0.72 -23.37 -16.17
CA ARG A 742 -0.10 -23.73 -17.33
C ARG A 742 -0.84 -22.48 -17.80
N VAL A 743 -0.96 -22.29 -19.11
CA VAL A 743 -1.88 -21.33 -19.72
C VAL A 743 -3.05 -22.14 -20.28
N VAL A 744 -4.27 -21.88 -19.85
CA VAL A 744 -5.44 -22.70 -20.19
C VAL A 744 -6.66 -21.84 -20.50
N PRO A 745 -7.55 -22.27 -21.41
CA PRO A 745 -8.89 -21.71 -21.50
C PRO A 745 -9.72 -22.12 -20.28
N VAL A 746 -10.65 -21.27 -19.87
CA VAL A 746 -11.68 -21.58 -18.87
C VAL A 746 -12.73 -22.51 -19.49
N PRO A 747 -13.08 -23.64 -18.84
CA PRO A 747 -14.17 -24.52 -19.28
C PRO A 747 -15.56 -24.01 -18.87
#